data_AF-A0A7C6V956-F1
#
_entry.id   AF-A0A7C6V956-F1
#
_cell.length_a   1.000
_cell.length_b   1.000
_cell.length_c   1.000
_cell.angle_alpha   90.00
_cell.angle_beta   90.00
_cell.angle_gamma   90.00
#
_symmetry.space_group_name_H-M   'P 1'
#
loop_
_entity.id
_entity.type
_entity.pdbx_description
1 polymer ?
#
loop_
_entity_poly.entity_id
_entity_poly.type
_entity_poly.pdbx_seq_one_letter_code
_entity_poly.pdbx_strand_id
1 'polypeptide(L)'
;MFKKIVTLVLVLACMANLLAVPVFADEQPTADEATTTHVGEDYELVAKNEFAELYVNGKIGAFAVKNLKTGFVWYSAVPVDTYNRTDLRDANIHQLDSLFNIGCAMLNQNDDRVTQGAINQFDPKITVNKISNGASLTYYVKEFNIEIGVDIVLDGDSFVISVPIDKLVEGRGTVEDLNRHLEKIREFLDYCYNALDEIEEVGLSSNRSSIRKSRALLDELTQMCDSLDSVVGTAYTYSRAKVIILDTLQIYLFGGGDNDKGMYYRLLNSGKLSKKEKEHFEKQKEELQDLMDIAMIRFGQLKAVKHGGVVFLELLPNMGASNDYEDGYIFYPDGSGSITYNSPSHGVRDDIFETSIYSETKVNMAWENQRDATGLKRTMLPVYGVKKGNNAFAAIIEDGDTYASMVFIPSGHIFNLNRIYSKFTYRNKVQLTSSSQYASGMVTIFEKDPLKISPKVRFKLLSGDKANYSGMAEAYRQYLLDKSLIRKSPLIKKDSIPLALDFVVGVNKSMLLYERFIPLSSFEDISSVLDDLNNEGITNVFLHLQSWTKDLSAPTSFKVPSAVGGSKGLKALIEKSKSIGGNVFLQTDFVDADTWTRNIDESKLALDSNLRIFEFNTFWYKLFSPLYIRENVPKYLKQIEKLGNPGTANLRMGTLIYYDYNEKFKVNRSDTARLWAEIYEKFAAQSPTASYGGNQYILNNNDWLMDIPMSASGYTFTDESVPFYQMVVHGLIPYSAKPFNHFYDTQKEKLQTIEYGSIPLFKLTYRDASDLRKIYYEFTTPYDRVKSDIISIYKEFDENLAQFADQYMVRHEIIDDGVVVVTYSGGKSIYINYNQTEYTVGDVNIPALDYVIR
;
A
#
# COMPACT_ATOMS: atom_id res chain seq x y z
N MET A 1 -8.01 41.57 38.29
CA MET A 1 -6.56 41.86 38.23
C MET A 1 -5.73 40.63 37.85
N PHE A 2 -6.01 39.44 38.42
CA PHE A 2 -5.33 38.17 38.10
C PHE A 2 -5.43 37.71 36.62
N LYS A 3 -6.57 37.88 35.94
CA LYS A 3 -6.71 37.51 34.51
C LYS A 3 -5.88 38.37 33.54
N LYS A 4 -5.56 39.63 33.90
CA LYS A 4 -4.72 40.51 33.06
C LYS A 4 -3.23 40.22 33.23
N ILE A 5 -2.82 39.71 34.40
CA ILE A 5 -1.42 39.33 34.68
C ILE A 5 -1.07 38.00 34.00
N VAL A 6 -1.99 37.03 33.98
CA VAL A 6 -1.78 35.73 33.29
C VAL A 6 -1.68 35.91 31.76
N THR A 7 -2.44 36.86 31.19
CA THR A 7 -2.37 37.16 29.76
C THR A 7 -1.07 37.87 29.38
N LEU A 8 -0.54 38.74 30.25
CA LEU A 8 0.73 39.44 30.01
C LEU A 8 1.95 38.49 30.13
N VAL A 9 1.90 37.51 31.04
CA VAL A 9 2.95 36.50 31.21
C VAL A 9 2.95 35.50 30.05
N LEU A 10 1.80 35.14 29.49
CA LEU A 10 1.70 34.30 28.28
C LEU A 10 2.18 35.03 27.01
N VAL A 11 1.91 36.33 26.89
CA VAL A 11 2.40 37.14 25.74
C VAL A 11 3.91 37.39 25.83
N LEU A 12 4.47 37.57 27.04
CA LEU A 12 5.92 37.66 27.24
C LEU A 12 6.65 36.32 27.07
N ALA A 13 6.01 35.19 27.42
CA ALA A 13 6.54 33.85 27.14
C ALA A 13 6.51 33.52 25.63
N CYS A 14 5.54 34.04 24.88
CA CYS A 14 5.54 33.95 23.42
C CYS A 14 6.54 34.90 22.73
N MET A 15 6.89 36.04 23.33
CA MET A 15 7.93 36.94 22.79
C MET A 15 9.36 36.57 23.20
N ALA A 16 9.56 35.80 24.28
CA ALA A 16 10.90 35.38 24.72
C ALA A 16 11.46 34.16 23.97
N ASN A 17 10.64 33.46 23.18
CA ASN A 17 11.10 32.43 22.22
C ASN A 17 11.39 32.99 20.82
N LEU A 18 11.35 34.32 20.66
CA LEU A 18 11.95 35.05 19.53
C LEU A 18 13.42 35.39 19.85
N LEU A 19 14.19 34.41 20.29
CA LEU A 19 15.62 34.45 20.07
C LEU A 19 15.84 33.81 18.72
N ALA A 20 16.29 34.63 17.77
CA ALA A 20 16.76 34.19 16.47
C ALA A 20 17.65 32.95 16.67
N VAL A 21 17.11 31.78 16.31
CA VAL A 21 17.95 30.65 15.96
C VAL A 21 18.81 31.20 14.82
N PRO A 22 20.15 31.19 14.93
CA PRO A 22 20.96 31.58 13.80
C PRO A 22 20.54 30.65 12.67
N VAL A 23 20.01 31.22 11.59
CA VAL A 23 20.00 30.55 10.30
C VAL A 23 21.48 30.39 9.97
N PHE A 24 22.07 29.29 10.42
CA PHE A 24 23.29 28.79 9.84
C PHE A 24 22.89 28.32 8.47
N ALA A 25 22.95 29.24 7.49
CA ALA A 25 23.20 28.84 6.13
C ALA A 25 24.57 28.17 6.18
N ASP A 26 24.59 26.86 6.41
CA ASP A 26 25.79 26.08 6.19
C ASP A 26 26.21 26.35 4.75
N GLU A 27 27.45 26.81 4.58
CA GLU A 27 28.12 26.84 3.29
C GLU A 27 28.23 25.40 2.80
N GLN A 28 27.16 24.92 2.16
CA GLN A 28 27.18 23.74 1.32
C GLN A 28 28.06 24.08 0.11
N PRO A 29 28.91 23.14 -0.36
CA PRO A 29 29.84 23.41 -1.44
C PRO A 29 29.10 24.00 -2.65
N THR A 30 29.58 25.17 -3.09
CA THR A 30 29.03 25.87 -4.25
C THR A 30 29.15 25.00 -5.49
N ALA A 31 28.08 25.02 -6.29
CA ALA A 31 27.92 24.27 -7.54
C ALA A 31 29.14 24.40 -8.47
N ASP A 32 30.01 23.39 -8.45
CA ASP A 32 30.93 23.06 -9.52
C ASP A 32 30.83 21.54 -9.79
N GLU A 33 30.57 21.22 -11.07
CA GLU A 33 30.60 19.91 -11.75
C GLU A 33 30.50 18.61 -10.90
N ALA A 34 29.30 18.00 -10.92
CA ALA A 34 29.01 16.58 -10.67
C ALA A 34 29.94 15.83 -9.68
N THR A 35 29.56 15.81 -8.40
CA THR A 35 30.10 14.99 -7.30
C THR A 35 30.04 13.46 -7.51
N THR A 36 29.71 12.99 -8.71
CA THR A 36 29.27 11.62 -8.96
C THR A 36 29.99 10.91 -10.11
N THR A 37 31.13 11.40 -10.62
CA THR A 37 31.87 10.69 -11.69
C THR A 37 32.91 9.69 -11.17
N HIS A 38 33.30 9.83 -9.90
CA HIS A 38 34.29 8.99 -9.23
C HIS A 38 33.59 8.06 -8.24
N VAL A 39 34.03 6.80 -8.22
CA VAL A 39 33.61 5.81 -7.22
C VAL A 39 34.59 5.89 -6.05
N GLY A 40 34.08 6.03 -4.81
CA GLY A 40 34.93 6.11 -3.62
C GLY A 40 35.84 4.88 -3.43
N GLU A 41 37.03 5.08 -2.84
CA GLU A 41 38.06 4.04 -2.74
C GLU A 41 37.62 2.79 -1.94
N ASP A 42 36.68 2.94 -1.00
CA ASP A 42 36.12 1.84 -0.20
C ASP A 42 35.08 0.97 -0.94
N TYR A 43 34.80 1.26 -2.22
CA TYR A 43 33.86 0.51 -3.05
C TYR A 43 34.59 -0.41 -4.03
N GLU A 44 34.34 -1.71 -3.93
CA GLU A 44 34.96 -2.73 -4.78
C GLU A 44 34.05 -3.12 -5.95
N LEU A 45 34.60 -3.22 -7.17
CA LEU A 45 33.86 -3.68 -8.34
C LEU A 45 33.46 -5.16 -8.19
N VAL A 46 32.15 -5.44 -8.27
CA VAL A 46 31.60 -6.80 -8.11
C VAL A 46 30.96 -7.34 -9.39
N ALA A 47 30.41 -6.49 -10.25
CA ALA A 47 29.82 -6.88 -11.53
C ALA A 47 29.91 -5.76 -12.58
N LYS A 48 29.85 -6.13 -13.86
CA LYS A 48 29.88 -5.20 -15.00
C LYS A 48 29.14 -5.81 -16.19
N ASN A 49 28.41 -4.98 -16.93
CA ASN A 49 27.88 -5.30 -18.24
C ASN A 49 28.25 -4.16 -19.24
N GLU A 50 27.61 -4.12 -20.41
CA GLU A 50 27.88 -3.10 -21.43
C GLU A 50 27.35 -1.70 -21.07
N PHE A 51 26.41 -1.59 -20.13
CA PHE A 51 25.75 -0.34 -19.75
C PHE A 51 26.21 0.22 -18.40
N ALA A 52 26.64 -0.64 -17.47
CA ALA A 52 26.91 -0.26 -16.10
C ALA A 52 27.97 -1.12 -15.40
N GLU A 53 28.56 -0.54 -14.36
CA GLU A 53 29.41 -1.21 -13.38
C GLU A 53 28.79 -1.12 -11.99
N LEU A 54 28.80 -2.23 -11.25
CA LEU A 54 28.29 -2.33 -9.89
C LEU A 54 29.45 -2.48 -8.90
N TYR A 55 29.48 -1.62 -7.90
CA TYR A 55 30.47 -1.59 -6.84
C TYR A 55 29.81 -1.77 -5.48
N VAL A 56 30.50 -2.39 -4.52
CA VAL A 56 29.99 -2.63 -3.16
C VAL A 56 31.00 -2.16 -2.12
N ASN A 57 30.52 -1.46 -1.10
CA ASN A 57 31.24 -1.17 0.13
C ASN A 57 30.83 -2.17 1.21
N GLY A 58 31.69 -3.16 1.48
CA GLY A 58 31.43 -4.22 2.44
C GLY A 58 31.46 -3.78 3.91
N LYS A 59 32.04 -2.61 4.23
CA LYS A 59 32.13 -2.10 5.61
C LYS A 59 30.78 -1.56 6.10
N ILE A 60 30.13 -0.73 5.28
CA ILE A 60 28.82 -0.13 5.61
C ILE A 60 27.65 -0.87 4.96
N GLY A 61 27.93 -1.86 4.10
CA GLY A 61 26.91 -2.59 3.36
C GLY A 61 26.14 -1.68 2.42
N ALA A 62 26.84 -0.96 1.55
CA ALA A 62 26.24 -0.07 0.55
C ALA A 62 26.74 -0.46 -0.85
N PHE A 63 26.10 0.05 -1.89
CA PHE A 63 26.54 -0.15 -3.27
C PHE A 63 26.48 1.14 -4.08
N ALA A 64 27.20 1.13 -5.21
CA ALA A 64 27.19 2.19 -6.20
C ALA A 64 27.07 1.59 -7.60
N VAL A 65 26.32 2.25 -8.49
CA VAL A 65 26.16 1.85 -9.89
C VAL A 65 26.65 2.98 -10.79
N LYS A 66 27.72 2.72 -11.54
CA LYS A 66 28.25 3.65 -12.54
C LYS A 66 27.62 3.39 -13.89
N ASN A 67 26.94 4.38 -14.45
CA ASN A 67 26.47 4.36 -15.83
C ASN A 67 27.65 4.56 -16.78
N LEU A 68 27.93 3.59 -17.65
CA LEU A 68 29.07 3.64 -18.57
C LEU A 68 28.88 4.63 -19.72
N LYS A 69 27.64 5.02 -20.03
CA LYS A 69 27.35 6.01 -21.09
C LYS A 69 27.66 7.43 -20.64
N THR A 70 27.34 7.79 -19.40
CA THR A 70 27.51 9.16 -18.89
C THR A 70 28.65 9.30 -17.88
N GLY A 71 29.17 8.21 -17.36
CA GLY A 71 30.13 8.19 -16.26
C GLY A 71 29.52 8.47 -14.88
N PHE A 72 28.24 8.81 -14.81
CA PHE A 72 27.54 9.16 -13.57
C PHE A 72 27.37 7.95 -12.64
N VAL A 73 27.59 8.14 -11.35
CA VAL A 73 27.52 7.12 -10.30
C VAL A 73 26.31 7.38 -9.40
N TRP A 74 25.44 6.37 -9.31
CA TRP A 74 24.31 6.33 -8.39
C TRP A 74 24.71 5.59 -7.12
N TYR A 75 24.61 6.24 -5.97
CA TYR A 75 24.96 5.65 -4.67
C TYR A 75 23.72 5.27 -3.86
N SER A 76 23.79 4.13 -3.15
CA SER A 76 22.76 3.75 -2.18
C SER A 76 22.92 4.42 -0.81
N ALA A 77 24.08 5.01 -0.55
CA ALA A 77 24.44 5.78 0.64
C ALA A 77 24.87 7.19 0.21
N VAL A 78 24.60 8.23 1.01
CA VAL A 78 24.88 9.62 0.61
C VAL A 78 26.39 9.89 0.67
N PRO A 79 27.11 10.19 -0.42
CA PRO A 79 28.55 10.45 -0.34
C PRO A 79 28.92 11.65 0.56
N VAL A 80 30.12 11.66 1.15
CA VAL A 80 30.57 12.72 2.10
C VAL A 80 30.77 14.07 1.41
N ASP A 81 31.11 14.05 0.12
CA ASP A 81 31.20 15.22 -0.75
C ASP A 81 29.83 15.75 -1.20
N THR A 82 28.77 14.93 -1.11
CA THR A 82 27.40 15.33 -1.45
C THR A 82 26.69 16.04 -0.28
N TYR A 83 27.02 15.67 0.96
CA TYR A 83 26.42 16.25 2.16
C TYR A 83 27.44 16.36 3.31
N ASN A 84 27.59 17.57 3.87
CA ASN A 84 28.52 17.80 4.98
C ASN A 84 28.08 17.01 6.23
N ARG A 85 29.02 16.25 6.80
CA ARG A 85 28.79 15.37 7.96
C ARG A 85 29.41 15.86 9.26
N THR A 86 30.13 16.99 9.25
CA THR A 86 31.03 17.42 10.34
C THR A 86 30.32 17.52 11.71
N ASP A 87 29.07 17.98 11.73
CA ASP A 87 28.29 18.19 12.96
C ASP A 87 27.12 17.21 13.12
N LEU A 88 27.11 16.11 12.35
CA LEU A 88 26.06 15.10 12.45
C LEU A 88 26.31 14.14 13.63
N ARG A 89 25.24 13.83 14.35
CA ARG A 89 25.24 12.74 15.35
C ARG A 89 25.40 11.39 14.65
N ASP A 90 25.96 10.40 15.36
CA ASP A 90 26.15 9.04 14.82
C ASP A 90 24.87 8.43 14.23
N ALA A 91 23.72 8.63 14.88
CA ALA A 91 22.42 8.17 14.36
C ALA A 91 22.09 8.74 12.97
N ASN A 92 22.44 10.01 12.73
CA ASN A 92 22.24 10.66 11.42
C ASN A 92 23.23 10.11 10.38
N ILE A 93 24.48 9.85 10.79
CA ILE A 93 25.48 9.21 9.91
C ILE A 93 25.01 7.81 9.50
N HIS A 94 24.54 6.99 10.45
CA HIS A 94 23.96 5.68 10.17
C HIS A 94 22.78 5.78 9.20
N GLN A 95 21.95 6.81 9.31
CA GLN A 95 20.83 7.01 8.38
C GLN A 95 21.30 7.32 6.96
N LEU A 96 22.40 8.07 6.78
CA LEU A 96 22.97 8.38 5.46
C LEU A 96 23.75 7.20 4.84
N ASP A 97 24.30 6.30 5.66
CA ASP A 97 25.11 5.15 5.22
C ASP A 97 24.33 3.85 5.03
N SER A 98 23.13 3.74 5.59
CA SER A 98 22.36 2.49 5.60
C SER A 98 21.68 2.19 4.27
N LEU A 99 21.73 0.92 3.87
CA LEU A 99 21.01 0.41 2.69
C LEU A 99 19.49 0.42 2.86
N PHE A 100 19.01 0.24 4.09
CA PHE A 100 17.60 0.26 4.43
C PHE A 100 17.38 0.65 5.89
N ASN A 101 16.18 1.16 6.19
CA ASN A 101 15.68 1.21 7.57
C ASN A 101 14.81 -0.02 7.83
N ILE A 102 14.77 -0.46 9.07
CA ILE A 102 14.03 -1.65 9.49
C ILE A 102 13.19 -1.35 10.72
N GLY A 103 11.98 -1.89 10.76
CA GLY A 103 11.17 -2.02 11.97
C GLY A 103 11.01 -3.47 12.39
N CYS A 104 11.35 -3.78 13.64
CA CYS A 104 11.29 -5.13 14.22
C CYS A 104 10.43 -5.16 15.48
N ALA A 105 9.72 -6.27 15.69
CA ALA A 105 9.00 -6.56 16.94
C ALA A 105 9.52 -7.85 17.57
N MET A 106 9.53 -7.94 18.91
CA MET A 106 9.86 -9.18 19.61
C MET A 106 8.61 -10.06 19.73
N LEU A 107 8.46 -11.04 18.85
CA LEU A 107 7.21 -11.81 18.71
C LEU A 107 6.91 -12.68 19.94
N ASN A 108 7.89 -12.94 20.81
CA ASN A 108 7.71 -13.68 22.05
C ASN A 108 7.30 -12.82 23.26
N GLN A 109 7.20 -11.49 23.12
CA GLN A 109 6.84 -10.58 24.23
C GLN A 109 5.34 -10.24 24.32
N ASN A 110 4.52 -10.67 23.35
CA ASN A 110 3.06 -10.42 23.30
C ASN A 110 2.67 -8.93 23.48
N ASP A 111 3.41 -8.03 22.83
CA ASP A 111 3.08 -6.61 22.75
C ASP A 111 3.17 -6.11 21.29
N ASP A 112 2.88 -4.84 21.06
CA ASP A 112 2.94 -4.19 19.74
C ASP A 112 4.11 -3.19 19.61
N ARG A 113 5.15 -3.32 20.44
CA ARG A 113 6.31 -2.43 20.42
C ARG A 113 7.17 -2.75 19.19
N VAL A 114 7.48 -1.70 18.44
CA VAL A 114 8.40 -1.77 17.30
C VAL A 114 9.67 -1.03 17.67
N THR A 115 10.80 -1.70 17.53
CA THR A 115 12.12 -1.06 17.51
C THR A 115 12.48 -0.80 16.05
N GLN A 116 12.77 0.45 15.70
CA GLN A 116 13.04 0.82 14.32
C GLN A 116 14.25 1.76 14.21
N GLY A 117 14.92 1.71 13.07
CA GLY A 117 16.09 2.55 12.80
C GLY A 117 16.79 2.17 11.51
N ALA A 118 17.84 2.91 11.18
CA ALA A 118 18.73 2.60 10.08
C ALA A 118 19.51 1.31 10.39
N ILE A 119 19.69 0.39 9.42
CA ILE A 119 20.27 -0.93 9.71
C ILE A 119 21.64 -0.85 10.38
N ASN A 120 22.47 0.14 10.02
CA ASN A 120 23.82 0.30 10.58
C ASN A 120 23.81 0.77 12.05
N GLN A 121 22.69 1.30 12.55
CA GLN A 121 22.53 1.63 13.98
C GLN A 121 22.56 0.38 14.87
N PHE A 122 22.21 -0.79 14.32
CA PHE A 122 22.13 -2.05 15.05
C PHE A 122 23.40 -2.92 14.94
N ASP A 123 24.50 -2.34 14.48
CA ASP A 123 25.82 -2.99 14.31
C ASP A 123 25.71 -4.38 13.65
N PRO A 124 25.16 -4.47 12.42
CA PRO A 124 24.92 -5.73 11.76
C PRO A 124 26.24 -6.40 11.38
N LYS A 125 26.29 -7.73 11.47
CA LYS A 125 27.33 -8.49 10.77
C LYS A 125 26.99 -8.54 9.29
N ILE A 126 27.77 -7.83 8.48
CA ILE A 126 27.58 -7.74 7.03
C ILE A 126 28.47 -8.78 6.33
N THR A 127 27.90 -9.48 5.34
CA THR A 127 28.64 -10.35 4.43
C THR A 127 28.25 -10.05 2.99
N VAL A 128 29.24 -10.07 2.09
CA VAL A 128 29.05 -9.80 0.66
C VAL A 128 29.40 -11.05 -0.12
N ASN A 129 28.46 -11.54 -0.93
CA ASN A 129 28.67 -12.67 -1.83
C ASN A 129 28.47 -12.21 -3.28
N LYS A 130 29.43 -12.48 -4.17
CA LYS A 130 29.24 -12.24 -5.61
C LYS A 130 28.21 -13.23 -6.16
N ILE A 131 27.27 -12.73 -6.95
CA ILE A 131 26.27 -13.54 -7.67
C ILE A 131 26.34 -13.22 -9.16
N SER A 132 25.58 -13.95 -9.98
CA SER A 132 25.53 -13.70 -11.43
C SER A 132 25.11 -12.25 -11.70
N ASN A 133 25.94 -11.51 -12.42
CA ASN A 133 25.76 -10.08 -12.73
C ASN A 133 25.48 -9.19 -11.52
N GLY A 134 25.95 -9.55 -10.31
CA GLY A 134 25.52 -8.84 -9.11
C GLY A 134 26.27 -9.19 -7.82
N ALA A 135 25.72 -8.73 -6.71
CA ALA A 135 26.12 -9.10 -5.35
C ALA A 135 24.89 -9.35 -4.45
N SER A 136 25.07 -10.19 -3.44
CA SER A 136 24.12 -10.46 -2.36
C SER A 136 24.74 -10.00 -1.04
N LEU A 137 24.11 -9.02 -0.39
CA LEU A 137 24.52 -8.47 0.89
C LEU A 137 23.63 -9.06 1.99
N THR A 138 24.22 -9.70 2.98
CA THR A 138 23.49 -10.29 4.11
C THR A 138 23.81 -9.55 5.40
N TYR A 139 22.76 -9.12 6.11
CA TYR A 139 22.84 -8.38 7.38
C TYR A 139 22.29 -9.25 8.50
N TYR A 140 23.14 -9.65 9.43
CA TYR A 140 22.70 -10.35 10.64
C TYR A 140 22.71 -9.39 11.84
N VAL A 141 21.54 -9.16 12.43
CA VAL A 141 21.36 -8.30 13.61
C VAL A 141 21.14 -9.18 14.84
N LYS A 142 22.18 -9.30 15.66
CA LYS A 142 22.15 -10.10 16.91
C LYS A 142 21.11 -9.60 17.90
N GLU A 143 20.82 -8.29 17.90
CA GLU A 143 19.83 -7.71 18.82
C GLU A 143 18.45 -8.34 18.66
N PHE A 144 18.03 -8.57 17.42
CA PHE A 144 16.72 -9.15 17.07
C PHE A 144 16.79 -10.62 16.68
N ASN A 145 18.00 -11.16 16.45
CA ASN A 145 18.24 -12.49 15.88
C ASN A 145 17.57 -12.64 14.50
N ILE A 146 17.76 -11.64 13.63
CA ILE A 146 17.22 -11.58 12.28
C ILE A 146 18.38 -11.51 11.29
N GLU A 147 18.25 -12.26 10.19
CA GLU A 147 19.14 -12.19 9.02
C GLU A 147 18.33 -11.74 7.80
N ILE A 148 18.84 -10.77 7.04
CA ILE A 148 18.19 -10.27 5.83
C ILE A 148 19.20 -10.25 4.68
N GLY A 149 18.88 -10.93 3.59
CA GLY A 149 19.62 -10.85 2.33
C GLY A 149 19.00 -9.86 1.34
N VAL A 150 19.85 -9.00 0.76
CA VAL A 150 19.49 -8.07 -0.31
C VAL A 150 20.35 -8.38 -1.53
N ASP A 151 19.70 -8.67 -2.66
CA ASP A 151 20.37 -8.94 -3.92
C ASP A 151 20.34 -7.70 -4.81
N ILE A 152 21.47 -7.40 -5.44
CA ILE A 152 21.66 -6.31 -6.40
C ILE A 152 22.20 -6.92 -7.69
N VAL A 153 21.45 -6.78 -8.79
CA VAL A 153 21.79 -7.40 -10.08
C VAL A 153 21.71 -6.37 -11.20
N LEU A 154 22.71 -6.34 -12.08
CA LEU A 154 22.68 -5.58 -13.33
C LEU A 154 21.84 -6.31 -14.39
N ASP A 155 20.92 -5.59 -15.02
CA ASP A 155 20.01 -6.12 -16.04
C ASP A 155 19.85 -5.11 -17.18
N GLY A 156 20.65 -5.29 -18.24
CA GLY A 156 20.77 -4.30 -19.31
C GLY A 156 21.21 -2.93 -18.79
N ASP A 157 20.49 -1.88 -19.19
CA ASP A 157 20.65 -0.49 -18.73
C ASP A 157 19.91 -0.20 -17.41
N SER A 158 19.55 -1.25 -16.67
CA SER A 158 18.92 -1.17 -15.36
C SER A 158 19.75 -1.90 -14.31
N PHE A 159 19.47 -1.62 -13.05
CA PHE A 159 19.82 -2.51 -11.95
C PHE A 159 18.57 -2.87 -11.15
N VAL A 160 18.58 -4.04 -10.53
CA VAL A 160 17.44 -4.61 -9.81
C VAL A 160 17.85 -4.95 -8.40
N ILE A 161 17.01 -4.56 -7.45
CA ILE A 161 17.19 -4.78 -6.02
C ILE A 161 16.07 -5.70 -5.56
N SER A 162 16.39 -6.77 -4.86
CA SER A 162 15.38 -7.65 -4.27
C SER A 162 15.71 -8.05 -2.85
N VAL A 163 14.67 -8.28 -2.05
CA VAL A 163 14.74 -8.91 -0.73
C VAL A 163 14.01 -10.24 -0.81
N PRO A 164 14.70 -11.34 -1.17
CA PRO A 164 14.07 -12.64 -1.33
C PRO A 164 13.57 -13.18 0.02
N ILE A 165 12.34 -13.71 0.05
CA ILE A 165 11.74 -14.23 1.29
C ILE A 165 12.52 -15.41 1.89
N ASP A 166 13.20 -16.21 1.06
CA ASP A 166 14.06 -17.33 1.48
C ASP A 166 15.39 -16.86 2.08
N LYS A 167 15.73 -15.57 1.95
CA LYS A 167 16.88 -14.92 2.59
C LYS A 167 16.48 -14.02 3.76
N LEU A 168 15.23 -14.11 4.22
CA LEU A 168 14.77 -13.52 5.47
C LEU A 168 14.65 -14.62 6.52
N VAL A 169 15.54 -14.62 7.52
CA VAL A 169 15.54 -15.60 8.61
C VAL A 169 15.24 -14.89 9.93
N GLU A 170 14.10 -15.22 10.52
CA GLU A 170 13.67 -14.75 11.83
C GLU A 170 13.95 -15.83 12.89
N GLY A 171 14.70 -15.50 13.95
CA GLY A 171 14.91 -16.43 15.06
C GLY A 171 15.85 -17.60 14.74
N ARG A 172 17.02 -17.33 14.15
CA ARG A 172 18.03 -18.37 13.90
C ARG A 172 18.36 -19.15 15.17
N GLY A 173 18.24 -20.47 15.13
CA GLY A 173 18.60 -21.36 16.25
C GLY A 173 17.60 -21.41 17.41
N THR A 174 16.45 -20.71 17.32
CA THR A 174 15.55 -20.59 18.48
C THR A 174 14.82 -21.89 18.81
N VAL A 175 14.63 -22.79 17.85
CA VAL A 175 13.99 -24.09 18.06
C VAL A 175 14.94 -25.03 18.84
N GLU A 176 16.23 -25.01 18.49
CA GLU A 176 17.26 -25.78 19.20
C GLU A 176 17.42 -25.29 20.64
N ASP A 177 17.43 -23.97 20.85
CA ASP A 177 17.48 -23.39 22.20
C ASP A 177 16.22 -23.71 23.00
N LEU A 178 15.02 -23.63 22.40
CA LEU A 178 13.76 -24.05 23.00
C LEU A 178 13.85 -25.51 23.47
N ASN A 179 14.22 -26.42 22.58
CA ASN A 179 14.29 -27.86 22.88
C ASN A 179 15.29 -28.16 24.00
N ARG A 180 16.46 -27.50 24.00
CA ARG A 180 17.48 -27.65 25.06
C ARG A 180 16.95 -27.25 26.43
N HIS A 181 16.14 -26.19 26.50
CA HIS A 181 15.54 -25.75 27.76
C HIS A 181 14.37 -26.65 28.19
N LEU A 182 13.53 -27.08 27.25
CA LEU A 182 12.42 -28.01 27.51
C LEU A 182 12.92 -29.37 28.01
N GLU A 183 14.03 -29.88 27.50
CA GLU A 183 14.67 -31.11 27.99
C GLU A 183 14.97 -31.03 29.49
N LYS A 184 15.58 -29.92 29.95
CA LYS A 184 15.87 -29.70 31.37
C LYS A 184 14.62 -29.51 32.24
N ILE A 185 13.56 -28.94 31.68
CA ILE A 185 12.28 -28.84 32.38
C ILE A 185 11.63 -30.23 32.52
N ARG A 186 11.72 -31.08 31.48
CA ARG A 186 11.23 -32.46 31.52
C ARG A 186 11.99 -33.30 32.55
N GLU A 187 13.31 -33.16 32.66
CA GLU A 187 14.09 -33.80 33.74
C GLU A 187 13.55 -33.44 35.14
N PHE A 188 13.17 -32.18 35.36
CA PHE A 188 12.54 -31.73 36.61
C PHE A 188 11.13 -32.33 36.82
N LEU A 189 10.31 -32.38 35.77
CA LEU A 189 8.96 -32.95 35.84
C LEU A 189 9.02 -34.45 36.16
N ASP A 190 9.88 -35.19 35.48
CA ASP A 190 10.09 -36.63 35.72
C ASP A 190 10.55 -36.89 37.15
N TYR A 191 11.50 -36.09 37.65
CA TYR A 191 11.95 -36.19 39.04
C TYR A 191 10.80 -35.90 40.03
N CYS A 192 9.99 -34.87 39.77
CA CYS A 192 8.81 -34.57 40.58
C CYS A 192 7.81 -35.74 40.63
N TYR A 193 7.48 -36.35 39.49
CA TYR A 193 6.56 -37.48 39.45
C TYR A 193 7.11 -38.69 40.23
N ASN A 194 8.39 -39.03 40.04
CA ASN A 194 9.05 -40.12 40.77
C ASN A 194 9.06 -39.86 42.29
N ALA A 195 9.37 -38.64 42.72
CA ALA A 195 9.34 -38.27 44.13
C ALA A 195 7.91 -38.38 44.72
N LEU A 196 6.88 -37.98 43.97
CA LEU A 196 5.49 -38.14 44.41
C LEU A 196 5.07 -39.61 44.51
N ASP A 197 5.52 -40.47 43.59
CA ASP A 197 5.31 -41.92 43.64
C ASP A 197 5.93 -42.52 44.92
N GLU A 198 7.21 -42.22 45.20
CA GLU A 198 7.91 -42.70 46.41
C GLU A 198 7.23 -42.22 47.71
N ILE A 199 6.78 -40.96 47.76
CA ILE A 199 6.06 -40.42 48.93
C ILE A 199 4.69 -41.10 49.10
N GLU A 200 4.01 -41.43 48.00
CA GLU A 200 2.71 -42.10 48.01
C GLU A 200 2.81 -43.53 48.54
N GLU A 201 3.87 -44.26 48.19
CA GLU A 201 4.14 -45.64 48.64
C GLU A 201 4.26 -45.76 50.16
N VAL A 202 4.77 -44.74 50.86
CA VAL A 202 4.83 -44.69 52.34
C VAL A 202 3.42 -44.71 52.97
N GLY A 203 2.39 -44.33 52.22
CA GLY A 203 0.99 -44.47 52.62
C GLY A 203 0.56 -43.52 53.75
N LEU A 204 1.06 -42.28 53.77
CA LEU A 204 0.65 -41.24 54.72
C LEU A 204 -0.64 -40.55 54.27
N SER A 205 -1.75 -40.81 54.96
CA SER A 205 -3.07 -40.24 54.63
C SER A 205 -3.08 -38.71 54.62
N SER A 206 -2.26 -38.06 55.46
CA SER A 206 -2.09 -36.61 55.51
C SER A 206 -1.47 -36.00 54.25
N ASN A 207 -0.79 -36.80 53.41
CA ASN A 207 -0.20 -36.34 52.14
C ASN A 207 -1.11 -36.55 50.93
N ARG A 208 -2.14 -37.41 51.02
CA ARG A 208 -2.95 -37.84 49.86
C ARG A 208 -3.56 -36.68 49.06
N SER A 209 -4.04 -35.63 49.74
CA SER A 209 -4.59 -34.44 49.09
C SER A 209 -3.50 -33.61 48.38
N SER A 210 -2.35 -33.40 49.03
CA SER A 210 -1.22 -32.66 48.46
C SER A 210 -0.62 -33.38 47.25
N ILE A 211 -0.50 -34.71 47.28
CA ILE A 211 -0.02 -35.51 46.15
C ILE A 211 -0.94 -35.31 44.94
N ARG A 212 -2.25 -35.52 45.10
CA ARG A 212 -3.22 -35.37 44.00
C ARG A 212 -3.17 -33.97 43.38
N LYS A 213 -3.09 -32.93 44.21
CA LYS A 213 -3.01 -31.54 43.73
C LYS A 213 -1.68 -31.24 43.04
N SER A 214 -0.57 -31.78 43.55
CA SER A 214 0.75 -31.62 42.93
C SER A 214 0.79 -32.30 41.56
N ARG A 215 0.24 -33.52 41.41
CA ARG A 215 0.13 -34.18 40.10
C ARG A 215 -0.66 -33.35 39.10
N ALA A 216 -1.83 -32.82 39.48
CA ALA A 216 -2.64 -32.00 38.58
C ALA A 216 -1.88 -30.73 38.10
N LEU A 217 -1.05 -30.14 38.95
CA LEU A 217 -0.19 -29.01 38.58
C LEU A 217 0.95 -29.40 37.65
N LEU A 218 1.56 -30.58 37.87
CA LEU A 218 2.58 -31.13 36.99
C LEU A 218 2.00 -31.52 35.62
N ASP A 219 0.77 -32.04 35.59
CA ASP A 219 0.06 -32.37 34.34
C ASP A 219 -0.19 -31.09 33.52
N GLU A 220 -0.60 -30.00 34.19
CA GLU A 220 -0.76 -28.69 33.55
C GLU A 220 0.58 -28.17 32.99
N LEU A 221 1.67 -28.24 33.77
CA LEU A 221 3.01 -27.86 33.30
C LEU A 221 3.47 -28.69 32.10
N THR A 222 3.24 -30.00 32.14
CA THR A 222 3.61 -30.94 31.07
C THR A 222 2.87 -30.59 29.79
N GLN A 223 1.54 -30.41 29.87
CA GLN A 223 0.72 -30.03 28.72
C GLN A 223 1.14 -28.68 28.12
N MET A 224 1.49 -27.70 28.96
CA MET A 224 2.02 -26.42 28.48
C MET A 224 3.38 -26.57 27.78
N CYS A 225 4.26 -27.45 28.27
CA CYS A 225 5.55 -27.69 27.65
C CYS A 225 5.42 -28.45 26.32
N ASP A 226 4.52 -29.42 26.25
CA ASP A 226 4.31 -30.24 25.04
C ASP A 226 3.56 -29.49 23.93
N SER A 227 2.81 -28.44 24.27
CA SER A 227 2.17 -27.54 23.30
C SER A 227 3.09 -26.43 22.77
N LEU A 228 4.31 -26.28 23.30
CA LEU A 228 5.29 -25.33 22.78
C LEU A 228 6.04 -25.92 21.58
N ASP A 229 5.65 -25.49 20.39
CA ASP A 229 6.31 -25.78 19.11
C ASP A 229 7.32 -24.70 18.66
N SER A 230 7.25 -23.52 19.30
CA SER A 230 8.11 -22.37 19.02
C SER A 230 8.32 -21.54 20.29
N VAL A 231 9.30 -20.62 20.24
CA VAL A 231 9.53 -19.67 21.33
C VAL A 231 8.40 -18.64 21.47
N VAL A 232 7.49 -18.58 20.49
CA VAL A 232 6.29 -17.72 20.50
C VAL A 232 5.24 -18.34 21.44
N GLY A 233 5.17 -17.81 22.67
CA GLY A 233 4.29 -18.32 23.73
C GLY A 233 5.02 -18.60 25.05
N THR A 234 6.35 -18.65 25.02
CA THR A 234 7.20 -18.88 26.20
C THR A 234 6.98 -17.87 27.32
N ALA A 235 6.60 -16.63 27.02
CA ALA A 235 6.28 -15.62 28.03
C ALA A 235 5.03 -15.98 28.85
N TYR A 236 4.01 -16.56 28.22
CA TYR A 236 2.82 -17.07 28.90
C TYR A 236 3.21 -18.29 29.75
N THR A 237 3.91 -19.26 29.15
CA THR A 237 4.36 -20.47 29.84
C THR A 237 5.22 -20.14 31.06
N TYR A 238 6.17 -19.21 30.96
CA TYR A 238 6.98 -18.73 32.09
C TYR A 238 6.11 -18.13 33.19
N SER A 239 5.17 -17.24 32.83
CA SER A 239 4.31 -16.56 33.80
C SER A 239 3.43 -17.55 34.56
N ARG A 240 2.90 -18.56 33.86
CA ARG A 240 2.09 -19.62 34.47
C ARG A 240 2.93 -20.59 35.28
N ALA A 241 4.09 -21.00 34.78
CA ALA A 241 5.01 -21.88 35.49
C ALA A 241 5.49 -21.27 36.80
N LYS A 242 5.74 -19.96 36.84
CA LYS A 242 6.09 -19.24 38.08
C LYS A 242 5.02 -19.42 39.17
N VAL A 243 3.74 -19.24 38.83
CA VAL A 243 2.62 -19.42 39.77
C VAL A 243 2.51 -20.88 40.22
N ILE A 244 2.67 -21.82 39.28
CA ILE A 244 2.56 -23.24 39.61
C ILE A 244 3.71 -23.66 40.53
N ILE A 245 4.95 -23.37 40.16
CA ILE A 245 6.15 -23.88 40.83
C ILE A 245 6.37 -23.18 42.17
N LEU A 246 6.42 -21.84 42.17
CA LEU A 246 6.80 -21.06 43.36
C LEU A 246 5.63 -20.83 44.32
N ASP A 247 4.43 -20.52 43.81
CA ASP A 247 3.32 -20.10 44.66
C ASP A 247 2.45 -21.27 45.11
N THR A 248 2.55 -22.44 44.47
CA THR A 248 1.65 -23.58 44.74
C THR A 248 2.38 -24.89 45.04
N LEU A 249 3.20 -25.38 44.11
CA LEU A 249 3.89 -26.66 44.23
C LEU A 249 4.91 -26.64 45.38
N GLN A 250 5.66 -25.55 45.53
CA GLN A 250 6.58 -25.31 46.65
C GLN A 250 5.88 -25.44 48.01
N ILE A 251 4.66 -24.88 48.14
CA ILE A 251 3.87 -24.95 49.38
C ILE A 251 3.45 -26.40 49.66
N TYR A 252 3.00 -27.13 48.64
CA TYR A 252 2.59 -28.53 48.84
C TYR A 252 3.77 -29.44 49.19
N LEU A 253 4.93 -29.25 48.57
CA LEU A 253 6.13 -30.05 48.83
C LEU A 253 6.76 -29.70 50.17
N PHE A 254 7.00 -28.43 50.44
CA PHE A 254 7.87 -27.98 51.52
C PHE A 254 7.17 -27.17 52.62
N GLY A 255 6.00 -26.60 52.33
CA GLY A 255 5.24 -25.75 53.25
C GLY A 255 5.40 -24.26 52.98
N GLY A 256 4.66 -23.44 53.71
CA GLY A 256 4.66 -21.98 53.58
C GLY A 256 4.34 -21.27 54.91
N GLY A 257 5.24 -20.41 55.39
CA GLY A 257 5.09 -19.73 56.69
C GLY A 257 5.05 -20.68 57.90
N ASP A 258 4.75 -20.13 59.10
CA ASP A 258 4.93 -20.86 60.37
C ASP A 258 3.92 -22.01 60.61
N ASN A 259 2.81 -22.07 59.86
CA ASN A 259 1.71 -23.02 60.12
C ASN A 259 1.42 -24.01 58.98
N ASP A 260 1.99 -23.86 57.78
CA ASP A 260 1.69 -24.73 56.65
C ASP A 260 2.79 -25.78 56.46
N LYS A 261 2.53 -27.00 56.95
CA LYS A 261 3.50 -28.10 56.96
C LYS A 261 3.45 -28.87 55.64
N GLY A 262 4.44 -28.73 54.76
CA GLY A 262 4.50 -29.45 53.47
C GLY A 262 4.63 -30.98 53.58
N MET A 263 4.53 -31.67 52.44
CA MET A 263 4.62 -33.14 52.36
C MET A 263 5.90 -33.70 52.98
N TYR A 264 7.05 -33.12 52.68
CA TYR A 264 8.34 -33.56 53.23
C TYR A 264 8.41 -33.35 54.74
N TYR A 265 7.88 -32.25 55.27
CA TYR A 265 7.80 -32.05 56.72
C TYR A 265 6.96 -33.15 57.38
N ARG A 266 5.76 -33.42 56.85
CA ARG A 266 4.85 -34.44 57.41
C ARG A 266 5.44 -35.84 57.30
N LEU A 267 6.17 -36.12 56.23
CA LEU A 267 6.85 -37.38 55.97
C LEU A 267 8.01 -37.62 56.95
N LEU A 268 8.94 -36.67 57.08
CA LEU A 268 10.13 -36.79 57.94
C LEU A 268 9.79 -36.85 59.44
N ASN A 269 8.68 -36.21 59.83
CA ASN A 269 8.14 -36.26 61.20
C ASN A 269 7.19 -37.45 61.44
N SER A 270 6.99 -38.33 60.46
CA SER A 270 6.17 -39.52 60.66
C SER A 270 6.92 -40.61 61.44
N GLY A 271 6.15 -41.44 62.16
CA GLY A 271 6.66 -42.66 62.79
C GLY A 271 6.81 -43.84 61.81
N LYS A 272 6.60 -43.61 60.49
CA LYS A 272 6.58 -44.67 59.47
C LYS A 272 7.93 -44.92 58.78
N LEU A 273 8.91 -44.05 58.99
CA LEU A 273 10.21 -44.11 58.34
C LEU A 273 11.32 -44.57 59.28
N SER A 274 12.17 -45.46 58.80
CA SER A 274 13.47 -45.78 59.41
C SER A 274 14.44 -44.60 59.28
N LYS A 275 15.54 -44.65 60.03
CA LYS A 275 16.59 -43.61 59.97
C LYS A 275 17.14 -43.42 58.55
N LYS A 276 17.41 -44.53 57.85
CA LYS A 276 17.95 -44.51 56.48
C LYS A 276 16.96 -43.92 55.47
N GLU A 277 15.67 -44.21 55.62
CA GLU A 277 14.63 -43.63 54.76
C GLU A 277 14.45 -42.13 55.03
N LYS A 278 14.59 -41.67 56.28
CA LYS A 278 14.61 -40.23 56.59
C LYS A 278 15.78 -39.52 55.92
N GLU A 279 16.98 -40.08 55.98
CA GLU A 279 18.16 -39.55 55.29
C GLU A 279 17.95 -39.50 53.76
N HIS A 280 17.32 -40.53 53.16
CA HIS A 280 16.95 -40.54 51.74
C HIS A 280 15.99 -39.41 51.38
N PHE A 281 14.88 -39.26 52.12
CA PHE A 281 13.89 -38.21 51.85
C PHE A 281 14.39 -36.80 52.18
N GLU A 282 15.34 -36.63 53.11
CA GLU A 282 16.05 -35.35 53.33
C GLU A 282 16.90 -34.99 52.11
N LYS A 283 17.66 -35.94 51.57
CA LYS A 283 18.45 -35.72 50.35
C LYS A 283 17.58 -35.44 49.13
N GLN A 284 16.51 -36.22 48.94
CA GLN A 284 15.56 -36.02 47.84
C GLN A 284 14.88 -34.64 47.95
N LYS A 285 14.58 -34.19 49.17
CA LYS A 285 14.03 -32.84 49.40
C LYS A 285 15.01 -31.76 48.92
N GLU A 286 16.28 -31.85 49.31
CA GLU A 286 17.32 -30.89 48.89
C GLU A 286 17.49 -30.88 47.36
N GLU A 287 17.61 -32.07 46.74
CA GLU A 287 17.71 -32.21 45.28
C GLU A 287 16.49 -31.63 44.55
N LEU A 288 15.28 -31.82 45.08
CA LEU A 288 14.05 -31.29 44.50
C LEU A 288 14.00 -29.76 44.59
N GLN A 289 14.50 -29.16 45.67
CA GLN A 289 14.62 -27.71 45.80
C GLN A 289 15.58 -27.13 44.76
N ASP A 290 16.75 -27.76 44.57
CA ASP A 290 17.73 -27.35 43.55
C ASP A 290 17.16 -27.49 42.13
N LEU A 291 16.46 -28.58 41.84
CA LEU A 291 15.83 -28.80 40.53
C LEU A 291 14.69 -27.82 40.26
N MET A 292 13.93 -27.41 41.28
CA MET A 292 12.91 -26.36 41.15
C MET A 292 13.54 -25.02 40.75
N ASP A 293 14.65 -24.64 41.39
CA ASP A 293 15.37 -23.41 41.05
C ASP A 293 15.93 -23.49 39.63
N ILE A 294 16.54 -24.63 39.25
CA ILE A 294 17.01 -24.86 37.88
C ILE A 294 15.86 -24.77 36.89
N ALA A 295 14.71 -25.42 37.15
CA ALA A 295 13.55 -25.38 36.26
C ALA A 295 13.05 -23.94 36.07
N MET A 296 12.97 -23.15 37.15
CA MET A 296 12.59 -21.74 37.06
C MET A 296 13.60 -20.89 36.28
N ILE A 297 14.90 -21.17 36.42
CA ILE A 297 15.94 -20.55 35.59
C ILE A 297 15.72 -20.92 34.12
N ARG A 298 15.42 -22.19 33.80
CA ARG A 298 15.16 -22.65 32.42
C ARG A 298 13.92 -22.01 31.83
N PHE A 299 12.81 -21.92 32.57
CA PHE A 299 11.63 -21.16 32.13
C PHE A 299 11.95 -19.69 31.91
N GLY A 300 12.80 -19.08 32.76
CA GLY A 300 13.28 -17.71 32.57
C GLY A 300 14.12 -17.54 31.31
N GLN A 301 14.97 -18.51 31.01
CA GLN A 301 15.80 -18.54 29.79
C GLN A 301 14.97 -18.71 28.52
N LEU A 302 13.91 -19.54 28.55
CA LEU A 302 12.95 -19.66 27.44
C LEU A 302 12.36 -18.30 27.05
N LYS A 303 11.95 -17.50 28.05
CA LYS A 303 11.43 -16.15 27.83
C LYS A 303 12.50 -15.19 27.28
N ALA A 304 13.77 -15.42 27.59
CA ALA A 304 14.89 -14.55 27.17
C ALA A 304 15.40 -14.85 25.75
N VAL A 305 14.96 -15.94 25.11
CA VAL A 305 15.33 -16.26 23.73
C VAL A 305 14.83 -15.15 22.80
N LYS A 306 15.73 -14.57 22.01
CA LYS A 306 15.39 -13.48 21.09
C LYS A 306 14.77 -14.06 19.82
N HIS A 307 13.56 -13.62 19.52
CA HIS A 307 12.82 -14.01 18.32
C HIS A 307 12.15 -12.76 17.75
N GLY A 308 12.95 -11.95 17.05
CA GLY A 308 12.48 -10.78 16.35
C GLY A 308 11.76 -11.16 15.06
N GLY A 309 10.69 -10.44 14.77
CA GLY A 309 10.00 -10.47 13.49
C GLY A 309 10.09 -9.13 12.79
N VAL A 310 10.35 -9.14 11.49
CA VAL A 310 10.34 -7.94 10.65
C VAL A 310 8.90 -7.47 10.48
N VAL A 311 8.68 -6.18 10.73
CA VAL A 311 7.39 -5.51 10.57
C VAL A 311 7.35 -4.76 9.25
N PHE A 312 8.42 -4.00 8.95
CA PHE A 312 8.57 -3.31 7.68
C PHE A 312 10.04 -3.08 7.31
N LEU A 313 10.30 -2.84 6.04
CA LEU A 313 11.59 -2.39 5.51
C LEU A 313 11.41 -1.15 4.64
N GLU A 314 12.18 -0.10 4.90
CA GLU A 314 12.31 1.07 4.02
C GLU A 314 13.56 0.86 3.16
N LEU A 315 13.35 0.44 1.91
CA LEU A 315 14.43 -0.03 1.04
C LEU A 315 15.06 1.14 0.29
N LEU A 316 16.37 1.31 0.44
CA LEU A 316 17.18 2.31 -0.26
C LEU A 316 16.76 3.76 -0.03
N PRO A 317 16.63 4.20 1.24
CA PRO A 317 16.12 5.54 1.56
C PRO A 317 16.98 6.68 0.99
N ASN A 318 18.22 6.41 0.60
CA ASN A 318 19.15 7.40 0.09
C ASN A 318 19.56 7.18 -1.37
N MET A 319 18.98 6.21 -2.08
CA MET A 319 19.30 5.98 -3.49
C MET A 319 18.92 7.19 -4.34
N GLY A 320 19.93 7.86 -4.89
CA GLY A 320 19.72 9.10 -5.64
C GLY A 320 19.31 10.30 -4.79
N ALA A 321 19.54 10.28 -3.48
CA ALA A 321 19.31 11.45 -2.61
C ALA A 321 19.96 12.70 -3.22
N SER A 322 19.19 13.78 -3.35
CA SER A 322 19.61 15.01 -4.04
C SER A 322 19.71 16.17 -3.07
N ASN A 323 20.80 16.93 -3.11
CA ASN A 323 20.93 18.17 -2.34
C ASN A 323 20.27 19.34 -3.07
N ASP A 324 20.16 20.47 -2.36
CA ASP A 324 19.44 21.67 -2.81
C ASP A 324 20.03 22.36 -4.06
N TYR A 325 21.30 22.11 -4.36
CA TYR A 325 22.05 22.82 -5.40
C TYR A 325 22.24 21.97 -6.67
N GLU A 326 21.88 20.69 -6.64
CA GLU A 326 21.90 19.81 -7.80
C GLU A 326 20.72 20.11 -8.73
N ASP A 327 20.97 20.50 -9.99
CA ASP A 327 19.90 20.60 -11.01
C ASP A 327 19.13 19.28 -11.10
N GLY A 328 17.83 19.30 -10.85
CA GLY A 328 17.06 18.08 -10.75
C GLY A 328 15.76 18.23 -10.02
N TYR A 329 15.06 17.12 -9.93
CA TYR A 329 13.81 17.01 -9.20
C TYR A 329 13.54 15.55 -8.82
N ILE A 330 12.65 15.37 -7.85
CA ILE A 330 12.05 14.09 -7.50
C ILE A 330 10.70 13.99 -8.19
N PHE A 331 10.42 12.84 -8.80
CA PHE A 331 9.10 12.48 -9.30
C PHE A 331 8.44 11.45 -8.36
N TYR A 332 7.19 11.71 -7.96
CA TYR A 332 6.35 10.78 -7.20
C TYR A 332 4.93 10.68 -7.77
N PRO A 333 4.31 9.49 -7.70
CA PRO A 333 3.05 9.17 -8.39
C PRO A 333 1.79 9.65 -7.63
N ASP A 334 1.80 10.89 -7.13
CA ASP A 334 0.63 11.50 -6.49
C ASP A 334 -0.38 12.00 -7.53
N GLY A 335 -1.53 11.31 -7.64
CA GLY A 335 -2.57 11.66 -8.60
C GLY A 335 -2.14 11.43 -10.05
N SER A 336 -2.10 12.49 -10.85
CA SER A 336 -1.56 12.41 -12.22
C SER A 336 -0.04 12.23 -12.25
N GLY A 337 0.64 12.58 -11.16
CA GLY A 337 2.09 12.67 -11.06
C GLY A 337 2.51 14.05 -10.55
N SER A 338 3.53 14.08 -9.72
CA SER A 338 4.05 15.29 -9.08
C SER A 338 5.56 15.35 -9.19
N ILE A 339 6.10 16.56 -9.27
CA ILE A 339 7.53 16.81 -9.12
C ILE A 339 7.82 17.86 -8.04
N THR A 340 8.97 17.68 -7.39
CA THR A 340 9.59 18.65 -6.48
C THR A 340 11.00 18.92 -6.96
N TYR A 341 11.31 20.16 -7.32
CA TYR A 341 12.64 20.60 -7.71
C TYR A 341 13.58 20.62 -6.50
N ASN A 342 14.86 20.37 -6.78
CA ASN A 342 15.91 20.66 -5.82
C ASN A 342 16.08 22.17 -5.75
N SER A 343 16.01 22.74 -4.55
CA SER A 343 16.08 24.18 -4.36
C SER A 343 16.51 24.49 -2.94
N PRO A 344 17.40 25.47 -2.70
CA PRO A 344 17.73 25.93 -1.35
C PRO A 344 16.62 26.80 -0.75
N SER A 345 15.62 27.18 -1.56
CA SER A 345 14.51 28.04 -1.15
C SER A 345 13.39 27.23 -0.48
N HIS A 346 13.68 26.65 0.68
CA HIS A 346 12.68 26.04 1.55
C HIS A 346 12.91 26.38 3.03
N GLY A 347 11.85 26.35 3.82
CA GLY A 347 11.94 26.40 5.29
C GLY A 347 12.20 25.02 5.89
N VAL A 348 12.03 24.92 7.21
CA VAL A 348 11.88 23.62 7.89
C VAL A 348 10.59 22.98 7.40
N ARG A 349 10.65 21.69 7.05
CA ARG A 349 9.49 20.92 6.61
C ARG A 349 9.21 19.79 7.59
N ASP A 350 8.01 19.77 8.14
CA ASP A 350 7.52 18.68 9.01
C ASP A 350 6.74 17.62 8.21
N ASP A 351 6.21 17.98 7.04
CA ASP A 351 5.38 17.09 6.22
C ASP A 351 6.23 16.21 5.30
N ILE A 352 5.78 14.96 5.13
CA ILE A 352 6.29 14.01 4.14
C ILE A 352 5.15 13.51 3.25
N PHE A 353 5.47 12.96 2.09
CA PHE A 353 4.53 12.17 1.30
C PHE A 353 4.71 10.70 1.65
N GLU A 354 3.77 10.11 2.37
CA GLU A 354 3.71 8.66 2.60
C GLU A 354 2.32 8.14 2.20
N THR A 355 2.25 7.26 1.21
CA THR A 355 0.98 6.67 0.78
C THR A 355 1.12 5.22 0.34
N SER A 356 0.15 4.38 0.70
CA SER A 356 0.08 2.99 0.23
C SER A 356 -0.20 2.95 -1.27
N ILE A 357 0.46 2.04 -1.98
CA ILE A 357 0.17 1.80 -3.40
C ILE A 357 -1.20 1.12 -3.54
N TYR A 358 -1.96 1.52 -4.56
CA TYR A 358 -3.31 1.05 -4.93
C TYR A 358 -4.44 1.42 -3.96
N SER A 359 -4.29 1.13 -2.66
CA SER A 359 -5.23 1.48 -1.59
C SER A 359 -4.58 1.32 -0.22
N GLU A 360 -5.17 1.90 0.84
CA GLU A 360 -4.60 1.80 2.19
C GLU A 360 -4.41 0.36 2.64
N THR A 361 -3.26 0.05 3.25
CA THR A 361 -2.95 -1.30 3.74
C THR A 361 -3.98 -1.76 4.77
N LYS A 362 -4.34 -0.89 5.70
CA LYS A 362 -5.45 -1.08 6.63
C LYS A 362 -6.68 -0.38 6.08
N VAL A 363 -7.58 -1.14 5.48
CA VAL A 363 -8.80 -0.58 4.90
C VAL A 363 -9.70 -0.03 5.99
N ASN A 364 -9.98 1.26 5.89
CA ASN A 364 -11.01 1.94 6.66
C ASN A 364 -12.06 2.44 5.68
N MET A 365 -13.24 1.81 5.65
CA MET A 365 -14.32 2.17 4.73
C MET A 365 -14.77 3.63 4.87
N ALA A 366 -14.62 4.24 6.06
CA ALA A 366 -14.95 5.65 6.25
C ALA A 366 -13.97 6.57 5.55
N TRP A 367 -12.69 6.26 5.69
CA TRP A 367 -11.64 6.94 4.97
C TRP A 367 -11.82 6.76 3.46
N GLU A 368 -11.95 5.52 2.98
CA GLU A 368 -12.03 5.23 1.55
C GLU A 368 -13.22 5.92 0.85
N ASN A 369 -14.36 6.07 1.55
CA ASN A 369 -15.55 6.74 1.01
C ASN A 369 -15.49 8.27 1.08
N GLN A 370 -14.62 8.83 1.92
CA GLN A 370 -14.49 10.29 2.10
C GLN A 370 -13.20 10.86 1.52
N ARG A 371 -12.26 10.00 1.11
CA ARG A 371 -10.93 10.39 0.61
C ARG A 371 -11.01 11.40 -0.54
N ASP A 372 -11.91 11.20 -1.50
CA ASP A 372 -12.02 12.15 -2.63
C ASP A 372 -12.46 13.55 -2.17
N ALA A 373 -13.22 13.65 -1.08
CA ALA A 373 -13.62 14.91 -0.47
C ALA A 373 -12.49 15.61 0.31
N THR A 374 -11.41 14.90 0.66
CA THR A 374 -10.23 15.50 1.31
C THR A 374 -9.24 16.10 0.31
N GLY A 375 -9.44 15.86 -0.99
CA GLY A 375 -8.52 16.30 -2.05
C GLY A 375 -7.33 15.37 -2.27
N LEU A 376 -7.11 14.38 -1.39
CA LEU A 376 -6.00 13.44 -1.50
C LEU A 376 -6.18 12.46 -2.67
N LYS A 377 -5.15 12.33 -3.48
CA LYS A 377 -5.11 11.47 -4.66
C LYS A 377 -4.43 10.14 -4.35
N ARG A 378 -4.70 9.14 -5.20
CA ARG A 378 -4.15 7.78 -5.02
C ARG A 378 -2.83 7.65 -5.76
N THR A 379 -1.95 6.82 -5.21
CA THR A 379 -0.85 6.23 -5.97
C THR A 379 -1.34 5.00 -6.72
N MET A 380 -1.61 5.15 -8.02
CA MET A 380 -2.16 4.08 -8.85
C MET A 380 -1.09 3.25 -9.57
N LEU A 381 0.13 3.80 -9.68
CA LEU A 381 1.25 3.17 -10.40
C LEU A 381 2.44 2.97 -9.45
N PRO A 382 3.02 1.76 -9.37
CA PRO A 382 4.18 1.45 -8.53
C PRO A 382 5.52 1.96 -9.13
N VAL A 383 5.61 3.27 -9.38
CA VAL A 383 6.79 3.89 -10.00
C VAL A 383 7.09 5.27 -9.42
N TYR A 384 8.37 5.57 -9.24
CA TYR A 384 8.89 6.86 -8.82
C TYR A 384 10.22 7.15 -9.53
N GLY A 385 10.80 8.33 -9.36
CA GLY A 385 12.05 8.64 -10.06
C GLY A 385 12.79 9.86 -9.53
N VAL A 386 14.03 9.98 -9.98
CA VAL A 386 14.93 11.09 -9.63
C VAL A 386 15.63 11.56 -10.90
N LYS A 387 15.69 12.88 -11.10
CA LYS A 387 16.54 13.54 -12.09
C LYS A 387 17.69 14.26 -11.39
N LYS A 388 18.90 14.13 -11.93
CA LYS A 388 20.12 14.88 -11.58
C LYS A 388 20.89 15.27 -12.85
N GLY A 389 20.83 16.54 -13.23
CA GLY A 389 21.38 17.07 -14.48
C GLY A 389 20.85 16.30 -15.69
N ASN A 390 21.78 15.77 -16.49
CA ASN A 390 21.50 14.93 -17.67
C ASN A 390 21.34 13.44 -17.35
N ASN A 391 21.13 13.06 -16.09
CA ASN A 391 20.93 11.69 -15.64
C ASN A 391 19.62 11.57 -14.87
N ALA A 392 18.95 10.43 -15.00
CA ALA A 392 17.79 10.13 -14.18
C ALA A 392 17.65 8.62 -13.99
N PHE A 393 16.76 8.21 -13.10
CA PHE A 393 16.23 6.85 -13.13
C PHE A 393 14.71 6.84 -12.93
N ALA A 394 14.07 5.79 -13.46
CA ALA A 394 12.74 5.38 -13.05
C ALA A 394 12.85 4.11 -12.20
N ALA A 395 12.35 4.16 -10.97
CA ALA A 395 12.30 3.03 -10.04
C ALA A 395 10.91 2.39 -10.09
N ILE A 396 10.86 1.14 -10.55
CA ILE A 396 9.64 0.37 -10.79
C ILE A 396 9.60 -0.77 -9.77
N ILE A 397 8.55 -0.84 -8.95
CA ILE A 397 8.37 -1.97 -8.02
C ILE A 397 7.76 -3.13 -8.82
N GLU A 398 8.54 -4.17 -9.07
CA GLU A 398 8.14 -5.37 -9.83
C GLU A 398 7.40 -6.39 -8.95
N ASP A 399 7.68 -6.44 -7.64
CA ASP A 399 7.05 -7.36 -6.68
C ASP A 399 7.01 -6.72 -5.27
N GLY A 400 6.03 -7.12 -4.47
CA GLY A 400 5.72 -6.54 -3.15
C GLY A 400 4.91 -5.24 -3.18
N ASP A 401 4.55 -4.74 -4.37
CA ASP A 401 3.78 -3.51 -4.63
C ASP A 401 2.46 -3.43 -3.84
N THR A 402 1.73 -4.53 -3.70
CA THR A 402 0.45 -4.59 -2.97
C THR A 402 0.56 -4.36 -1.46
N TYR A 403 1.78 -4.46 -0.89
CA TYR A 403 2.11 -4.16 0.51
C TYR A 403 3.18 -3.08 0.63
N ALA A 404 3.38 -2.29 -0.44
CA ALA A 404 4.32 -1.20 -0.48
C ALA A 404 3.64 0.16 -0.29
N SER A 405 4.38 1.09 0.32
CA SER A 405 4.09 2.51 0.35
C SER A 405 5.20 3.28 -0.35
N MET A 406 4.84 4.38 -1.00
CA MET A 406 5.79 5.38 -1.49
C MET A 406 6.07 6.39 -0.40
N VAL A 407 7.35 6.67 -0.16
CA VAL A 407 7.80 7.65 0.83
C VAL A 407 8.70 8.67 0.14
N PHE A 408 8.28 9.93 0.12
CA PHE A 408 9.11 11.06 -0.28
C PHE A 408 9.30 11.99 0.92
N ILE A 409 10.57 12.19 1.28
CA ILE A 409 11.04 13.10 2.31
C ILE A 409 11.68 14.30 1.59
N PRO A 410 11.06 15.49 1.65
CA PRO A 410 11.60 16.67 1.00
C PRO A 410 12.81 17.23 1.77
N SER A 411 13.63 18.00 1.07
CA SER A 411 14.69 18.79 1.68
C SER A 411 14.14 19.75 2.74
N GLY A 412 14.87 19.91 3.85
CA GLY A 412 14.43 20.63 5.04
C GLY A 412 13.72 19.76 6.09
N HIS A 413 13.54 18.46 5.83
CA HIS A 413 13.04 17.48 6.80
C HIS A 413 14.22 16.65 7.36
N ILE A 414 14.77 17.09 8.50
CA ILE A 414 15.98 16.57 9.17
C ILE A 414 17.28 16.81 8.40
N PHE A 415 17.30 16.50 7.09
CA PHE A 415 18.42 16.77 6.19
C PHE A 415 17.99 17.72 5.08
N ASN A 416 18.93 18.51 4.57
CA ASN A 416 18.74 19.26 3.34
C ASN A 416 18.99 18.35 2.12
N LEU A 417 18.19 17.28 2.04
CA LEU A 417 18.22 16.27 0.99
C LEU A 417 16.80 15.85 0.63
N ASN A 418 16.50 15.90 -0.67
CA ASN A 418 15.34 15.26 -1.26
C ASN A 418 15.59 13.75 -1.38
N ARG A 419 14.69 12.93 -0.82
CA ARG A 419 14.83 11.46 -0.76
C ARG A 419 13.51 10.77 -1.04
N ILE A 420 13.51 9.80 -1.96
CA ILE A 420 12.33 9.02 -2.31
C ILE A 420 12.64 7.52 -2.35
N TYR A 421 11.75 6.72 -1.79
CA TYR A 421 11.97 5.28 -1.66
C TYR A 421 10.67 4.50 -1.42
N SER A 422 10.80 3.17 -1.37
CA SER A 422 9.70 2.24 -1.13
C SER A 422 9.77 1.64 0.28
N LYS A 423 8.64 1.62 0.98
CA LYS A 423 8.47 0.96 2.27
C LYS A 423 7.61 -0.28 2.10
N PHE A 424 8.12 -1.45 2.46
CA PHE A 424 7.44 -2.74 2.35
C PHE A 424 6.99 -3.23 3.72
N THR A 425 5.70 -3.55 3.86
CA THR A 425 5.14 -4.09 5.11
C THR A 425 5.16 -5.61 5.10
N TYR A 426 5.80 -6.21 6.10
CA TYR A 426 5.90 -7.67 6.27
C TYR A 426 4.91 -8.23 7.29
N ARG A 427 4.29 -7.40 8.14
CA ARG A 427 3.48 -7.89 9.24
C ARG A 427 2.41 -6.90 9.69
N ASN A 428 1.18 -7.39 9.87
CA ASN A 428 0.09 -6.56 10.37
C ASN A 428 -0.04 -6.63 11.89
N LYS A 429 -0.71 -5.62 12.45
CA LYS A 429 -1.19 -5.64 13.84
C LYS A 429 -2.55 -6.35 13.93
N VAL A 430 -2.74 -7.11 14.99
CA VAL A 430 -3.98 -7.82 15.35
C VAL A 430 -4.34 -7.48 16.79
N GLN A 431 -5.62 -7.28 17.07
CA GLN A 431 -6.18 -7.11 18.41
C GLN A 431 -6.76 -8.43 18.89
N LEU A 432 -6.23 -8.93 20.00
CA LEU A 432 -6.76 -10.09 20.71
C LEU A 432 -7.61 -9.61 21.90
N THR A 433 -8.85 -10.04 21.94
CA THR A 433 -9.74 -9.93 23.10
C THR A 433 -9.63 -11.21 23.92
N SER A 434 -9.14 -11.11 25.17
CA SER A 434 -9.18 -12.23 26.12
C SER A 434 -10.46 -12.15 26.95
N SER A 435 -11.25 -13.22 26.94
CA SER A 435 -12.41 -13.43 27.83
C SER A 435 -12.06 -14.40 28.97
N SER A 436 -10.87 -14.26 29.58
CA SER A 436 -10.49 -15.07 30.74
C SER A 436 -10.90 -14.39 32.05
N GLN A 437 -11.25 -15.18 33.08
CA GLN A 437 -11.62 -14.69 34.42
C GLN A 437 -10.50 -13.87 35.13
N TYR A 438 -9.28 -13.87 34.61
CA TYR A 438 -8.10 -13.28 35.26
C TYR A 438 -7.46 -12.11 34.50
N ALA A 439 -7.95 -11.75 33.31
CA ALA A 439 -7.50 -10.56 32.59
C ALA A 439 -8.58 -10.10 31.60
N SER A 440 -9.26 -9.00 31.92
CA SER A 440 -10.06 -8.25 30.94
C SER A 440 -9.16 -7.22 30.25
N GLY A 441 -8.84 -7.43 28.97
CA GLY A 441 -8.12 -6.44 28.17
C GLY A 441 -8.08 -6.78 26.67
N MET A 442 -8.06 -5.74 25.84
CA MET A 442 -7.64 -5.81 24.44
C MET A 442 -6.11 -5.69 24.40
N VAL A 443 -5.43 -6.68 23.85
CA VAL A 443 -3.99 -6.62 23.60
C VAL A 443 -3.79 -6.51 22.09
N THR A 444 -3.04 -5.52 21.64
CA THR A 444 -2.59 -5.46 20.25
C THR A 444 -1.25 -6.19 20.17
N ILE A 445 -1.11 -7.10 19.22
CA ILE A 445 0.13 -7.83 18.91
C ILE A 445 0.37 -7.80 17.41
N PHE A 446 1.50 -8.32 16.97
CA PHE A 446 1.75 -8.61 15.56
C PHE A 446 1.29 -10.02 15.18
N GLU A 447 0.91 -10.21 13.91
CA GLU A 447 0.74 -11.56 13.35
C GLU A 447 2.00 -12.39 13.56
N LYS A 448 1.83 -13.68 13.87
CA LYS A 448 2.98 -14.57 14.14
C LYS A 448 3.74 -14.94 12.87
N ASP A 449 3.03 -15.14 11.77
CA ASP A 449 3.63 -15.43 10.47
C ASP A 449 3.81 -14.14 9.66
N PRO A 450 4.95 -13.97 8.97
CA PRO A 450 5.13 -12.84 8.07
C PRO A 450 4.27 -13.00 6.82
N LEU A 451 3.95 -11.86 6.20
CA LEU A 451 3.44 -11.81 4.83
C LEU A 451 4.51 -12.37 3.89
N LYS A 452 4.10 -13.28 3.00
CA LYS A 452 4.98 -13.93 2.03
C LYS A 452 5.20 -13.03 0.81
N ILE A 453 5.90 -11.93 1.00
CA ILE A 453 6.28 -10.99 -0.06
C ILE A 453 7.79 -11.09 -0.35
N SER A 454 8.19 -10.83 -1.60
CA SER A 454 9.60 -10.75 -2.00
C SER A 454 9.83 -9.44 -2.74
N PRO A 455 9.97 -8.31 -2.01
CA PRO A 455 10.13 -6.99 -2.62
C PRO A 455 11.18 -6.98 -3.72
N LYS A 456 10.83 -6.39 -4.86
CA LYS A 456 11.72 -6.28 -6.02
C LYS A 456 11.54 -4.94 -6.70
N VAL A 457 12.61 -4.17 -6.84
CA VAL A 457 12.60 -2.83 -7.43
C VAL A 457 13.63 -2.75 -8.55
N ARG A 458 13.20 -2.38 -9.76
CA ARG A 458 14.04 -2.12 -10.92
C ARG A 458 14.30 -0.63 -11.06
N PHE A 459 15.56 -0.24 -11.15
CA PHE A 459 15.99 1.11 -11.45
C PHE A 459 16.46 1.19 -12.89
N LYS A 460 15.61 1.72 -13.77
CA LYS A 460 15.93 1.97 -15.19
C LYS A 460 16.72 3.26 -15.30
N LEU A 461 17.97 3.19 -15.75
CA LEU A 461 18.82 4.36 -15.90
C LEU A 461 18.47 5.13 -17.20
N LEU A 462 18.39 6.45 -17.09
CA LEU A 462 18.04 7.37 -18.17
C LEU A 462 19.12 8.45 -18.30
N SER A 463 19.33 8.96 -19.51
CA SER A 463 20.39 9.94 -19.81
C SER A 463 20.00 10.87 -20.96
N GLY A 464 20.58 12.07 -20.98
CA GLY A 464 20.38 13.08 -22.02
C GLY A 464 18.92 13.52 -22.13
N ASP A 465 18.38 13.61 -23.35
CA ASP A 465 17.01 14.07 -23.61
C ASP A 465 15.91 13.20 -22.96
N LYS A 466 16.26 11.98 -22.52
CA LYS A 466 15.36 11.09 -21.77
C LYS A 466 15.51 11.19 -20.26
N ALA A 467 16.44 11.99 -19.74
CA ALA A 467 16.67 12.18 -18.31
C ALA A 467 15.64 13.16 -17.70
N ASN A 468 14.36 12.83 -17.84
CA ASN A 468 13.24 13.61 -17.33
C ASN A 468 12.00 12.72 -17.09
N TYR A 469 10.90 13.30 -16.59
CA TYR A 469 9.70 12.55 -16.20
C TYR A 469 8.98 12.00 -17.42
N SER A 470 9.11 12.64 -18.60
CA SER A 470 8.64 12.09 -19.87
C SER A 470 9.37 10.79 -20.23
N GLY A 471 10.70 10.78 -20.09
CA GLY A 471 11.51 9.58 -20.29
C GLY A 471 11.25 8.49 -19.24
N MET A 472 10.96 8.88 -17.99
CA MET A 472 10.53 7.94 -16.95
C MET A 472 9.17 7.31 -17.29
N ALA A 473 8.19 8.10 -17.76
CA ALA A 473 6.89 7.61 -18.18
C ALA A 473 6.99 6.69 -19.41
N GLU A 474 7.82 7.05 -20.40
CA GLU A 474 8.10 6.21 -21.57
C GLU A 474 8.72 4.86 -21.14
N ALA A 475 9.72 4.90 -20.26
CA ALA A 475 10.38 3.70 -19.74
C ALA A 475 9.40 2.78 -19.00
N TYR A 476 8.52 3.35 -18.17
CA TYR A 476 7.52 2.59 -17.44
C TYR A 476 6.43 2.04 -18.36
N ARG A 477 5.95 2.82 -19.34
CA ARG A 477 5.03 2.34 -20.38
C ARG A 477 5.61 1.16 -21.15
N GLN A 478 6.88 1.25 -21.56
CA GLN A 478 7.56 0.16 -22.26
C GLN A 478 7.69 -1.08 -21.37
N TYR A 479 8.04 -0.90 -20.09
CA TYR A 479 8.06 -2.00 -19.12
C TYR A 479 6.69 -2.71 -19.03
N LEU A 480 5.60 -1.95 -18.93
CA LEU A 480 4.25 -2.53 -18.87
C LEU A 480 3.91 -3.28 -20.16
N LEU A 481 4.26 -2.76 -21.33
CA LEU A 481 4.05 -3.43 -22.62
C LEU A 481 4.86 -4.73 -22.72
N ASP A 482 6.15 -4.68 -22.39
CA ASP A 482 7.06 -5.84 -22.44
C ASP A 482 6.61 -6.95 -21.50
N LYS A 483 6.02 -6.59 -20.34
CA LYS A 483 5.47 -7.53 -19.35
C LYS A 483 4.03 -7.94 -19.63
N SER A 484 3.40 -7.45 -20.70
CA SER A 484 1.98 -7.68 -21.00
C SER A 484 1.06 -7.28 -19.83
N LEU A 485 1.43 -6.19 -19.14
CA LEU A 485 0.67 -5.57 -18.05
C LEU A 485 -0.21 -4.41 -18.54
N ILE A 486 -0.04 -4.01 -19.80
CA ILE A 486 -0.93 -3.10 -20.52
C ILE A 486 -1.00 -3.53 -22.00
N ARG A 487 -2.12 -3.26 -22.65
CA ARG A 487 -2.29 -3.44 -24.10
C ARG A 487 -2.98 -2.23 -24.71
N LYS A 488 -2.93 -2.12 -26.04
CA LYS A 488 -3.79 -1.19 -26.77
C LYS A 488 -5.23 -1.70 -26.73
N SER A 489 -6.15 -0.85 -26.26
CA SER A 489 -7.59 -1.06 -26.28
C SER A 489 -8.09 -1.13 -27.72
N PRO A 490 -9.00 -2.07 -28.06
CA PRO A 490 -9.66 -2.09 -29.36
C PRO A 490 -10.58 -0.88 -29.56
N LEU A 491 -10.83 -0.08 -28.51
CA LEU A 491 -11.61 1.14 -28.59
C LEU A 491 -10.78 2.38 -28.95
N ILE A 492 -9.45 2.27 -29.00
CA ILE A 492 -8.60 3.29 -29.62
C ILE A 492 -8.77 3.22 -31.13
N LYS A 493 -9.33 4.28 -31.72
CA LYS A 493 -9.47 4.45 -33.16
C LYS A 493 -8.52 5.54 -33.63
N LYS A 494 -7.87 5.30 -34.77
CA LYS A 494 -7.06 6.33 -35.43
C LYS A 494 -7.99 7.40 -35.98
N ASP A 495 -7.59 8.67 -35.85
CA ASP A 495 -8.31 9.83 -36.38
C ASP A 495 -9.78 9.90 -35.93
N SER A 496 -10.10 9.41 -34.72
CA SER A 496 -11.41 9.59 -34.10
C SER A 496 -11.31 9.56 -32.57
N ILE A 497 -11.87 10.57 -31.91
CA ILE A 497 -11.98 10.63 -30.45
C ILE A 497 -13.38 10.18 -30.01
N PRO A 498 -13.50 9.39 -28.92
CA PRO A 498 -14.81 9.06 -28.37
C PRO A 498 -15.40 10.23 -27.56
N LEU A 499 -16.71 10.44 -27.70
CA LEU A 499 -17.50 11.28 -26.79
C LEU A 499 -18.03 10.41 -25.65
N ALA A 500 -17.66 10.70 -24.41
CA ALA A 500 -18.19 9.99 -23.25
C ALA A 500 -19.42 10.70 -22.67
N LEU A 501 -20.49 9.93 -22.45
CA LEU A 501 -21.74 10.41 -21.85
C LEU A 501 -22.08 9.51 -20.66
N ASP A 502 -22.15 10.11 -19.48
CA ASP A 502 -22.46 9.45 -18.22
C ASP A 502 -23.91 9.74 -17.82
N PHE A 503 -24.82 8.81 -18.13
CA PHE A 503 -26.25 8.97 -17.90
C PHE A 503 -26.70 8.31 -16.60
N VAL A 504 -27.45 9.08 -15.81
CA VAL A 504 -28.14 8.56 -14.64
C VAL A 504 -29.54 8.13 -15.05
N VAL A 505 -29.80 6.82 -14.98
CA VAL A 505 -31.05 6.21 -15.47
C VAL A 505 -32.22 6.49 -14.53
N GLY A 506 -32.01 6.41 -13.23
CA GLY A 506 -33.04 6.73 -12.24
C GLY A 506 -32.58 6.51 -10.81
N VAL A 507 -33.49 6.71 -9.86
CA VAL A 507 -33.20 6.64 -8.43
C VAL A 507 -34.27 5.84 -7.69
N ASN A 508 -33.87 5.08 -6.67
CA ASN A 508 -34.79 4.36 -5.80
C ASN A 508 -35.34 5.31 -4.73
N LYS A 509 -36.67 5.34 -4.59
CA LYS A 509 -37.36 6.04 -3.50
C LYS A 509 -38.06 5.03 -2.60
N SER A 510 -37.65 4.97 -1.34
CA SER A 510 -38.30 4.14 -0.33
C SER A 510 -39.73 4.64 -0.08
N MET A 511 -40.70 3.73 -0.16
CA MET A 511 -42.09 3.93 0.26
C MET A 511 -42.36 3.02 1.47
N LEU A 512 -43.50 3.19 2.14
CA LEU A 512 -43.82 2.46 3.39
C LEU A 512 -43.75 0.93 3.26
N LEU A 513 -44.09 0.36 2.09
CA LEU A 513 -44.18 -1.10 1.88
C LEU A 513 -43.37 -1.62 0.69
N TYR A 514 -42.74 -0.74 -0.09
CA TYR A 514 -41.99 -1.12 -1.30
C TYR A 514 -41.06 0.02 -1.72
N GLU A 515 -40.17 -0.26 -2.66
CA GLU A 515 -39.36 0.78 -3.31
C GLU A 515 -39.90 1.11 -4.69
N ARG A 516 -40.01 2.42 -4.97
CA ARG A 516 -40.39 2.93 -6.29
C ARG A 516 -39.15 3.42 -7.02
N PHE A 517 -38.91 2.89 -8.22
CA PHE A 517 -37.89 3.40 -9.12
C PHE A 517 -38.41 4.65 -9.85
N ILE A 518 -37.75 5.79 -9.67
CA ILE A 518 -38.09 7.06 -10.33
C ILE A 518 -37.18 7.22 -11.55
N PRO A 519 -37.72 7.21 -12.78
CA PRO A 519 -36.92 7.35 -13.99
C PRO A 519 -36.44 8.80 -14.16
N LEU A 520 -35.13 8.97 -14.34
CA LEU A 520 -34.52 10.24 -14.75
C LEU A 520 -34.26 10.24 -16.26
N SER A 521 -33.78 9.11 -16.78
CA SER A 521 -33.45 8.91 -18.20
C SER A 521 -33.85 7.48 -18.60
N SER A 522 -34.96 7.31 -19.31
CA SER A 522 -35.35 5.98 -19.82
C SER A 522 -34.44 5.56 -20.97
N PHE A 523 -34.42 4.27 -21.32
CA PHE A 523 -33.60 3.80 -22.44
C PHE A 523 -34.05 4.37 -23.80
N GLU A 524 -35.33 4.72 -23.92
CA GLU A 524 -35.87 5.42 -25.09
C GLU A 524 -35.40 6.89 -25.12
N ASP A 525 -35.45 7.57 -23.97
CA ASP A 525 -34.93 8.94 -23.85
C ASP A 525 -33.46 9.00 -24.28
N ILE A 526 -32.62 8.08 -23.79
CA ILE A 526 -31.20 8.00 -24.16
C ILE A 526 -31.03 7.60 -25.63
N SER A 527 -31.91 6.76 -26.17
CA SER A 527 -31.91 6.43 -27.60
C SER A 527 -32.18 7.66 -28.47
N SER A 528 -33.04 8.59 -28.04
CA SER A 528 -33.29 9.85 -28.76
C SER A 528 -32.07 10.78 -28.74
N VAL A 529 -31.30 10.78 -27.64
CA VAL A 529 -30.02 11.51 -27.55
C VAL A 529 -29.02 10.94 -28.56
N LEU A 530 -28.95 9.61 -28.71
CA LEU A 530 -28.08 9.01 -29.72
C LEU A 530 -28.50 9.36 -31.16
N ASP A 531 -29.80 9.50 -31.44
CA ASP A 531 -30.27 9.98 -32.75
C ASP A 531 -29.83 11.42 -33.00
N ASP A 532 -30.01 12.28 -32.00
CA ASP A 532 -29.59 13.68 -32.06
C ASP A 532 -28.11 13.82 -32.39
N LEU A 533 -27.25 13.05 -31.71
CA LEU A 533 -25.81 13.07 -31.92
C LEU A 533 -25.42 12.46 -33.27
N ASN A 534 -26.05 11.37 -33.67
CA ASN A 534 -25.81 10.74 -34.97
C ASN A 534 -26.22 11.66 -36.14
N ASN A 535 -27.30 12.43 -35.99
CA ASN A 535 -27.71 13.45 -36.97
C ASN A 535 -26.67 14.57 -37.13
N GLU A 536 -25.85 14.80 -36.11
CA GLU A 536 -24.70 15.73 -36.13
C GLU A 536 -23.39 15.06 -36.57
N GLY A 537 -23.43 13.78 -36.97
CA GLY A 537 -22.25 13.00 -37.39
C GLY A 537 -21.48 12.33 -36.25
N ILE A 538 -21.94 12.45 -35.00
CA ILE A 538 -21.25 11.93 -33.82
C ILE A 538 -21.65 10.47 -33.59
N THR A 539 -20.74 9.57 -33.93
CA THR A 539 -20.97 8.11 -33.96
C THR A 539 -20.17 7.35 -32.90
N ASN A 540 -18.96 7.82 -32.58
CA ASN A 540 -18.07 7.20 -31.59
C ASN A 540 -18.45 7.63 -30.16
N VAL A 541 -19.53 7.10 -29.62
CA VAL A 541 -20.04 7.46 -28.27
C VAL A 541 -19.75 6.35 -27.26
N PHE A 542 -19.15 6.70 -26.12
CA PHE A 542 -19.06 5.84 -24.93
C PHE A 542 -20.19 6.22 -23.97
N LEU A 543 -21.20 5.36 -23.89
CA LEU A 543 -22.37 5.57 -23.07
C LEU A 543 -22.24 4.81 -21.75
N HIS A 544 -21.91 5.52 -20.67
CA HIS A 544 -21.92 4.97 -19.32
C HIS A 544 -23.31 5.12 -18.70
N LEU A 545 -23.86 4.03 -18.15
CA LEU A 545 -25.18 4.02 -17.52
C LEU A 545 -25.06 3.77 -16.02
N GLN A 546 -25.39 4.78 -15.22
CA GLN A 546 -25.52 4.66 -13.77
C GLN A 546 -26.94 4.28 -13.36
N SER A 547 -27.05 3.58 -12.23
CA SER A 547 -28.34 3.24 -11.60
C SER A 547 -29.33 2.58 -12.57
N TRP A 548 -28.82 1.80 -13.54
CA TRP A 548 -29.60 1.14 -14.59
C TRP A 548 -30.31 -0.13 -14.10
N THR A 549 -29.92 -0.63 -12.92
CA THR A 549 -30.54 -1.79 -12.24
C THR A 549 -31.21 -1.37 -10.95
N LYS A 550 -32.05 -2.26 -10.42
CA LYS A 550 -32.21 -2.32 -8.96
C LYS A 550 -30.88 -2.72 -8.31
N ASP A 551 -30.68 -2.28 -7.09
CA ASP A 551 -29.51 -2.60 -6.28
C ASP A 551 -29.20 -4.11 -6.25
N LEU A 552 -27.92 -4.46 -6.45
CA LEU A 552 -27.46 -5.85 -6.48
C LEU A 552 -27.31 -6.41 -5.06
N SER A 553 -28.17 -7.34 -4.63
CA SER A 553 -28.00 -8.03 -3.34
C SER A 553 -26.80 -8.97 -3.27
N ALA A 554 -26.24 -9.36 -4.42
CA ALA A 554 -25.06 -10.21 -4.55
C ALA A 554 -24.40 -10.00 -5.92
N PRO A 555 -23.10 -10.35 -6.09
CA PRO A 555 -22.39 -10.26 -7.37
C PRO A 555 -22.79 -11.37 -8.36
N THR A 556 -24.09 -11.48 -8.66
CA THR A 556 -24.68 -12.61 -9.39
C THR A 556 -25.65 -12.18 -10.49
N SER A 557 -26.78 -11.57 -10.14
CA SER A 557 -27.89 -11.30 -11.05
C SER A 557 -28.45 -9.91 -10.85
N PHE A 558 -28.81 -9.24 -11.95
CA PHE A 558 -29.45 -7.93 -11.91
C PHE A 558 -30.90 -7.99 -12.38
N LYS A 559 -31.67 -6.98 -11.99
CA LYS A 559 -33.01 -6.73 -12.51
C LYS A 559 -33.07 -5.33 -13.09
N VAL A 560 -33.44 -5.25 -14.38
CA VAL A 560 -33.65 -3.98 -15.07
C VAL A 560 -35.06 -3.45 -14.75
N PRO A 561 -35.22 -2.21 -14.25
CA PRO A 561 -36.52 -1.67 -13.91
C PRO A 561 -37.42 -1.50 -15.15
N SER A 562 -38.68 -1.94 -15.05
CA SER A 562 -39.65 -1.78 -16.13
C SER A 562 -40.00 -0.31 -16.40
N ALA A 563 -39.91 0.56 -15.38
CA ALA A 563 -40.19 1.99 -15.47
C ALA A 563 -39.31 2.76 -16.47
N VAL A 564 -38.15 2.19 -16.85
CA VAL A 564 -37.23 2.77 -17.84
C VAL A 564 -37.17 1.99 -19.16
N GLY A 565 -38.03 0.97 -19.32
CA GLY A 565 -38.11 0.13 -20.53
C GLY A 565 -37.69 -1.34 -20.33
N GLY A 566 -37.20 -1.71 -19.14
CA GLY A 566 -36.80 -3.08 -18.80
C GLY A 566 -35.67 -3.64 -19.68
N SER A 567 -35.42 -4.95 -19.58
CA SER A 567 -34.33 -5.62 -20.33
C SER A 567 -34.50 -5.50 -21.85
N LYS A 568 -35.73 -5.41 -22.36
CA LYS A 568 -36.00 -5.22 -23.80
C LYS A 568 -35.56 -3.83 -24.27
N GLY A 569 -35.91 -2.77 -23.53
CA GLY A 569 -35.49 -1.40 -23.85
C GLY A 569 -33.97 -1.24 -23.76
N LEU A 570 -33.35 -1.83 -22.73
CA LEU A 570 -31.89 -1.80 -22.60
C LEU A 570 -31.20 -2.50 -23.77
N LYS A 571 -31.66 -3.70 -24.16
CA LYS A 571 -31.12 -4.43 -25.30
C LYS A 571 -31.25 -3.62 -26.60
N ALA A 572 -32.39 -2.98 -26.83
CA ALA A 572 -32.59 -2.11 -28.00
C ALA A 572 -31.62 -0.92 -28.01
N LEU A 573 -31.40 -0.27 -26.86
CA LEU A 573 -30.41 0.80 -26.73
C LEU A 573 -28.99 0.31 -27.02
N ILE A 574 -28.61 -0.87 -26.51
CA ILE A 574 -27.29 -1.48 -26.77
C ILE A 574 -27.11 -1.78 -28.27
N GLU A 575 -28.10 -2.41 -28.90
CA GLU A 575 -28.08 -2.72 -30.33
C GLU A 575 -27.98 -1.43 -31.18
N LYS A 576 -28.75 -0.40 -30.83
CA LYS A 576 -28.70 0.91 -31.49
C LYS A 576 -27.33 1.56 -31.35
N SER A 577 -26.81 1.67 -30.13
CA SER A 577 -25.48 2.25 -29.86
C SER A 577 -24.40 1.53 -30.67
N LYS A 578 -24.41 0.19 -30.70
CA LYS A 578 -23.49 -0.60 -31.53
C LYS A 578 -23.65 -0.34 -33.03
N SER A 579 -24.89 -0.20 -33.52
CA SER A 579 -25.17 0.03 -34.95
C SER A 579 -24.62 1.36 -35.47
N ILE A 580 -24.49 2.36 -34.60
CA ILE A 580 -23.88 3.66 -34.93
C ILE A 580 -22.40 3.75 -34.52
N GLY A 581 -21.76 2.66 -34.10
CA GLY A 581 -20.33 2.62 -33.78
C GLY A 581 -19.94 3.01 -32.35
N GLY A 582 -20.93 3.19 -31.46
CA GLY A 582 -20.76 3.47 -30.04
C GLY A 582 -20.73 2.20 -29.16
N ASN A 583 -20.42 2.40 -27.87
CA ASN A 583 -20.34 1.35 -26.86
C ASN A 583 -21.16 1.74 -25.63
N VAL A 584 -21.87 0.78 -25.05
CA VAL A 584 -22.59 0.95 -23.79
C VAL A 584 -21.83 0.25 -22.68
N PHE A 585 -21.56 0.97 -21.60
CA PHE A 585 -20.94 0.47 -20.38
C PHE A 585 -21.93 0.54 -19.23
N LEU A 586 -22.17 -0.60 -18.61
CA LEU A 586 -23.10 -0.74 -17.50
C LEU A 586 -22.35 -0.64 -16.18
N GLN A 587 -22.66 0.36 -15.36
CA GLN A 587 -22.05 0.51 -14.05
C GLN A 587 -22.35 -0.70 -13.16
N THR A 588 -21.32 -1.25 -12.52
CA THR A 588 -21.45 -2.33 -11.55
C THR A 588 -20.60 -2.08 -10.32
N ASP A 589 -21.16 -2.46 -9.17
CA ASP A 589 -20.41 -2.65 -7.94
C ASP A 589 -20.57 -4.08 -7.45
N PHE A 590 -19.47 -4.82 -7.47
CA PHE A 590 -19.41 -6.18 -6.93
C PHE A 590 -18.72 -6.23 -5.56
N VAL A 591 -18.04 -5.17 -5.18
CA VAL A 591 -17.17 -5.12 -3.99
C VAL A 591 -17.97 -4.63 -2.79
N ASP A 592 -18.71 -3.52 -2.97
CA ASP A 592 -19.52 -2.96 -1.90
C ASP A 592 -20.80 -3.78 -1.66
N ALA A 593 -20.99 -4.17 -0.40
CA ALA A 593 -22.15 -4.88 0.12
C ALA A 593 -22.98 -3.92 0.98
N ASP A 594 -23.99 -3.27 0.38
CA ASP A 594 -24.92 -2.41 1.10
C ASP A 594 -25.97 -3.23 1.86
N THR A 595 -25.83 -3.35 3.18
CA THR A 595 -26.76 -4.08 4.07
C THR A 595 -27.91 -3.23 4.61
N TRP A 596 -28.00 -1.93 4.28
CA TRP A 596 -29.16 -1.10 4.64
C TRP A 596 -30.36 -1.44 3.77
N THR A 597 -30.12 -1.58 2.47
CA THR A 597 -31.17 -1.82 1.47
C THR A 597 -31.29 -3.29 1.07
N ARG A 598 -30.34 -4.16 1.47
CA ARG A 598 -30.20 -5.54 0.97
C ARG A 598 -30.06 -6.55 2.10
N ASN A 599 -30.74 -7.69 1.96
CA ASN A 599 -30.54 -8.85 2.84
C ASN A 599 -29.33 -9.66 2.35
N ILE A 600 -28.18 -9.51 3.01
CA ILE A 600 -26.90 -10.13 2.61
C ILE A 600 -26.49 -11.19 3.64
N ASP A 601 -26.09 -12.36 3.17
CA ASP A 601 -25.52 -13.43 3.99
C ASP A 601 -24.11 -13.04 4.44
N GLU A 602 -23.94 -12.77 5.75
CA GLU A 602 -22.68 -12.31 6.33
C GLU A 602 -21.53 -13.31 6.16
N SER A 603 -21.81 -14.60 5.95
CA SER A 603 -20.76 -15.60 5.68
C SER A 603 -20.04 -15.38 4.34
N LYS A 604 -20.55 -14.47 3.50
CA LYS A 604 -19.97 -14.06 2.20
C LYS A 604 -19.21 -12.75 2.28
N LEU A 605 -19.13 -12.14 3.45
CA LEU A 605 -18.47 -10.86 3.67
C LEU A 605 -17.02 -11.07 4.12
N ALA A 606 -16.19 -10.09 3.77
CA ALA A 606 -14.79 -10.09 4.11
C ALA A 606 -14.57 -9.71 5.58
N LEU A 607 -13.61 -10.37 6.22
CA LEU A 607 -13.22 -10.12 7.60
C LEU A 607 -11.88 -9.40 7.69
N ASP A 608 -11.80 -8.43 8.59
CA ASP A 608 -10.57 -7.74 8.98
C ASP A 608 -9.63 -8.66 9.79
N SER A 609 -8.45 -8.15 10.16
CA SER A 609 -7.45 -8.91 10.90
C SER A 609 -7.88 -9.27 12.33
N ASN A 610 -8.98 -8.70 12.83
CA ASN A 610 -9.60 -9.01 14.12
C ASN A 610 -10.82 -9.93 13.96
N LEU A 611 -11.00 -10.55 12.79
CA LEU A 611 -12.15 -11.39 12.45
C LEU A 611 -13.50 -10.65 12.51
N ARG A 612 -13.49 -9.33 12.31
CA ARG A 612 -14.71 -8.51 12.24
C ARG A 612 -15.02 -8.19 10.80
N ILE A 613 -16.30 -8.09 10.45
CA ILE A 613 -16.68 -7.66 9.10
C ILE A 613 -16.20 -6.21 8.88
N PHE A 614 -15.68 -5.92 7.69
CA PHE A 614 -15.40 -4.54 7.31
C PHE A 614 -16.69 -3.72 7.34
N GLU A 615 -16.75 -2.68 8.17
CA GLU A 615 -17.94 -1.83 8.34
C GLU A 615 -17.58 -0.33 8.30
N PHE A 616 -18.42 0.47 7.64
CA PHE A 616 -18.43 1.94 7.72
C PHE A 616 -19.27 2.41 8.92
N ASN A 617 -18.86 3.53 9.55
CA ASN A 617 -19.49 4.34 10.62
C ASN A 617 -20.98 4.07 10.96
N THR A 618 -21.84 3.84 9.96
CA THR A 618 -23.28 3.59 10.10
C THR A 618 -23.74 2.14 9.98
N PHE A 619 -22.87 1.11 10.01
CA PHE A 619 -23.21 -0.34 9.98
C PHE A 619 -23.68 -0.94 8.64
N TRP A 620 -23.76 -0.16 7.54
CA TRP A 620 -24.41 -0.63 6.30
C TRP A 620 -23.50 -0.90 5.09
N TYR A 621 -22.39 -0.18 4.92
CA TYR A 621 -21.45 -0.45 3.81
C TYR A 621 -20.40 -1.44 4.28
N LYS A 622 -20.47 -2.65 3.73
CA LYS A 622 -19.56 -3.77 4.00
C LYS A 622 -18.82 -4.16 2.72
N LEU A 623 -17.88 -5.09 2.81
CA LEU A 623 -17.15 -5.64 1.67
C LEU A 623 -17.50 -7.12 1.45
N PHE A 624 -17.80 -7.51 0.22
CA PHE A 624 -17.90 -8.92 -0.12
C PHE A 624 -16.53 -9.60 -0.06
N SER A 625 -16.52 -10.90 0.22
CA SER A 625 -15.30 -11.70 0.09
C SER A 625 -14.81 -11.70 -1.37
N PRO A 626 -13.53 -11.35 -1.61
CA PRO A 626 -12.89 -11.34 -2.93
C PRO A 626 -13.11 -12.60 -3.76
N LEU A 627 -12.86 -13.76 -3.13
CA LEU A 627 -12.97 -15.06 -3.77
C LEU A 627 -14.43 -15.39 -4.11
N TYR A 628 -15.37 -14.98 -3.26
CA TYR A 628 -16.80 -15.12 -3.51
C TYR A 628 -17.24 -14.31 -4.74
N ILE A 629 -16.72 -13.09 -4.92
CA ILE A 629 -17.00 -12.29 -6.13
C ILE A 629 -16.52 -13.06 -7.37
N ARG A 630 -15.26 -13.49 -7.41
CA ARG A 630 -14.66 -14.23 -8.53
C ARG A 630 -15.47 -15.48 -8.90
N GLU A 631 -15.96 -16.22 -7.92
CA GLU A 631 -16.77 -17.43 -8.13
C GLU A 631 -18.16 -17.14 -8.72
N ASN A 632 -18.70 -15.93 -8.54
CA ASN A 632 -20.07 -15.59 -8.90
C ASN A 632 -20.19 -14.70 -10.14
N VAL A 633 -19.13 -13.97 -10.52
CA VAL A 633 -19.05 -13.20 -11.77
C VAL A 633 -19.52 -13.98 -13.02
N PRO A 634 -19.21 -15.29 -13.19
CA PRO A 634 -19.72 -16.05 -14.34
C PRO A 634 -21.26 -16.08 -14.47
N LYS A 635 -22.01 -15.94 -13.36
CA LYS A 635 -23.48 -15.87 -13.39
C LYS A 635 -23.97 -14.51 -13.91
N TYR A 636 -23.25 -13.44 -13.59
CA TYR A 636 -23.51 -12.10 -14.11
C TYR A 636 -23.24 -12.04 -15.61
N LEU A 637 -22.11 -12.59 -16.06
CA LEU A 637 -21.72 -12.67 -17.46
C LEU A 637 -22.78 -13.36 -18.34
N LYS A 638 -23.38 -14.46 -17.86
CA LYS A 638 -24.50 -15.14 -18.56
C LYS A 638 -25.73 -14.27 -18.78
N GLN A 639 -25.94 -13.21 -18.00
CA GLN A 639 -27.05 -12.27 -18.19
C GLN A 639 -26.66 -11.13 -19.13
N ILE A 640 -25.43 -10.66 -19.04
CA ILE A 640 -24.84 -9.72 -19.98
C ILE A 640 -24.85 -10.27 -21.41
N GLU A 641 -24.56 -11.55 -21.57
CA GLU A 641 -24.67 -12.26 -22.85
C GLU A 641 -26.08 -12.14 -23.48
N LYS A 642 -27.12 -12.28 -22.68
CA LYS A 642 -28.52 -12.17 -23.15
C LYS A 642 -28.89 -10.76 -23.61
N LEU A 643 -28.21 -9.74 -23.09
CA LEU A 643 -28.35 -8.34 -23.50
C LEU A 643 -27.50 -8.00 -24.74
N GLY A 644 -26.75 -8.95 -25.28
CA GLY A 644 -25.89 -8.74 -26.44
C GLY A 644 -24.51 -8.21 -26.08
N ASN A 645 -23.96 -8.59 -24.91
CA ASN A 645 -22.61 -8.25 -24.47
C ASN A 645 -22.31 -6.73 -24.46
N PRO A 646 -23.08 -5.91 -23.72
CA PRO A 646 -22.62 -4.56 -23.38
C PRO A 646 -21.35 -4.63 -22.52
N GLY A 647 -20.60 -3.54 -22.49
CA GLY A 647 -19.45 -3.42 -21.61
C GLY A 647 -19.84 -3.28 -20.14
N THR A 648 -18.87 -3.52 -19.26
CA THR A 648 -19.04 -3.43 -17.80
C THR A 648 -18.10 -2.37 -17.23
N ALA A 649 -18.63 -1.43 -16.44
CA ALA A 649 -17.86 -0.38 -15.76
C ALA A 649 -17.84 -0.62 -14.24
N ASN A 650 -16.69 -1.03 -13.70
CA ASN A 650 -16.60 -1.41 -12.29
C ASN A 650 -16.13 -0.24 -11.40
N LEU A 651 -16.82 -0.04 -10.26
CA LEU A 651 -16.58 1.09 -9.35
C LEU A 651 -15.33 0.92 -8.46
N ARG A 652 -15.15 -0.26 -7.85
CA ARG A 652 -14.16 -0.45 -6.77
C ARG A 652 -12.92 -1.24 -7.17
N MET A 653 -13.03 -2.10 -8.18
CA MET A 653 -11.91 -2.97 -8.55
C MET A 653 -10.74 -2.20 -9.19
N GLY A 654 -10.93 -0.98 -9.67
CA GLY A 654 -9.82 -0.15 -10.14
C GLY A 654 -9.15 0.69 -9.05
N THR A 655 -9.68 0.68 -7.81
CA THR A 655 -9.31 1.62 -6.73
C THR A 655 -9.07 0.99 -5.37
N LEU A 656 -9.49 -0.26 -5.14
CA LEU A 656 -9.46 -0.88 -3.80
C LEU A 656 -9.00 -2.34 -3.84
N ILE A 657 -7.93 -2.62 -3.09
CA ILE A 657 -7.50 -3.96 -2.69
C ILE A 657 -7.57 -4.11 -1.17
N TYR A 658 -7.90 -5.31 -0.69
CA TYR A 658 -8.06 -5.64 0.72
C TYR A 658 -7.77 -7.13 0.99
N TYR A 659 -7.45 -7.46 2.24
CA TYR A 659 -7.32 -8.82 2.72
C TYR A 659 -8.66 -9.35 3.23
N ASP A 660 -8.80 -10.67 3.34
CA ASP A 660 -9.96 -11.34 3.90
C ASP A 660 -9.52 -12.48 4.83
N TYR A 661 -9.89 -12.40 6.11
CA TYR A 661 -9.64 -13.46 7.10
C TYR A 661 -10.79 -14.46 7.23
N ASN A 662 -11.84 -14.36 6.40
CA ASN A 662 -12.89 -15.37 6.32
C ASN A 662 -12.30 -16.73 5.96
N GLU A 663 -12.40 -17.74 6.84
CA GLU A 663 -11.74 -19.04 6.66
C GLU A 663 -12.07 -19.72 5.31
N LYS A 664 -13.29 -19.52 4.79
CA LYS A 664 -13.71 -20.09 3.51
C LYS A 664 -13.17 -19.32 2.30
N PHE A 665 -12.95 -18.03 2.44
CA PHE A 665 -12.59 -17.12 1.34
C PHE A 665 -11.26 -16.40 1.57
N LYS A 666 -10.40 -16.97 2.43
CA LYS A 666 -9.19 -16.32 2.92
C LYS A 666 -8.27 -15.94 1.78
N VAL A 667 -7.93 -14.65 1.72
CA VAL A 667 -7.02 -14.08 0.72
C VAL A 667 -6.21 -12.93 1.32
N ASN A 668 -4.99 -12.74 0.83
CA ASN A 668 -4.20 -11.54 1.13
C ASN A 668 -4.43 -10.45 0.06
N ARG A 669 -3.80 -9.28 0.20
CA ARG A 669 -3.96 -8.16 -0.75
C ARG A 669 -3.42 -8.48 -2.15
N SER A 670 -2.32 -9.25 -2.23
CA SER A 670 -1.73 -9.70 -3.49
C SER A 670 -2.65 -10.67 -4.24
N ASP A 671 -3.28 -11.60 -3.51
CA ASP A 671 -4.31 -12.49 -4.04
C ASP A 671 -5.50 -11.71 -4.57
N THR A 672 -5.91 -10.69 -3.82
CA THR A 672 -6.96 -9.76 -4.23
C THR A 672 -6.60 -9.06 -5.56
N ALA A 673 -5.46 -8.38 -5.67
CA ALA A 673 -5.08 -7.72 -6.93
C ALA A 673 -5.10 -8.69 -8.14
N ARG A 674 -4.60 -9.92 -7.94
CA ARG A 674 -4.64 -10.99 -8.94
C ARG A 674 -6.07 -11.40 -9.32
N LEU A 675 -6.95 -11.62 -8.33
CA LEU A 675 -8.35 -11.96 -8.56
C LEU A 675 -9.07 -10.85 -9.35
N TRP A 676 -8.71 -9.58 -9.16
CA TRP A 676 -9.37 -8.47 -9.86
C TRP A 676 -8.92 -8.50 -11.31
N ALA A 677 -7.61 -8.65 -11.56
CA ALA A 677 -7.06 -8.84 -12.90
C ALA A 677 -7.71 -10.03 -13.64
N GLU A 678 -7.89 -11.17 -12.97
CA GLU A 678 -8.59 -12.35 -13.51
C GLU A 678 -10.06 -12.07 -13.85
N ILE A 679 -10.76 -11.27 -13.04
CA ILE A 679 -12.14 -10.86 -13.30
C ILE A 679 -12.21 -9.96 -14.55
N TYR A 680 -11.30 -8.99 -14.68
CA TYR A 680 -11.23 -8.15 -15.87
C TYR A 680 -10.88 -8.95 -17.13
N GLU A 681 -10.01 -9.95 -17.03
CA GLU A 681 -9.74 -10.88 -18.13
C GLU A 681 -11.02 -11.59 -18.60
N LYS A 682 -11.85 -12.05 -17.66
CA LYS A 682 -13.14 -12.68 -17.97
C LYS A 682 -14.15 -11.71 -18.60
N PHE A 683 -14.17 -10.45 -18.17
CA PHE A 683 -15.00 -9.43 -18.80
C PHE A 683 -14.51 -9.15 -20.23
N ALA A 684 -13.22 -8.84 -20.39
CA ALA A 684 -12.61 -8.51 -21.68
C ALA A 684 -12.73 -9.63 -22.73
N ALA A 685 -12.84 -10.88 -22.30
CA ALA A 685 -13.10 -12.02 -23.19
C ALA A 685 -14.50 -12.02 -23.83
N GLN A 686 -15.47 -11.27 -23.30
CA GLN A 686 -16.87 -11.24 -23.77
C GLN A 686 -17.34 -9.85 -24.21
N SER A 687 -16.88 -8.79 -23.54
CA SER A 687 -17.32 -7.42 -23.77
C SER A 687 -16.24 -6.40 -23.40
N PRO A 688 -16.36 -5.15 -23.91
CA PRO A 688 -15.47 -4.08 -23.50
C PRO A 688 -15.54 -3.81 -21.98
N THR A 689 -14.44 -3.38 -21.41
CA THR A 689 -14.34 -3.12 -19.96
C THR A 689 -14.03 -1.67 -19.67
N ALA A 690 -14.59 -1.17 -18.57
CA ALA A 690 -14.24 0.12 -18.01
C ALA A 690 -14.03 0.02 -16.50
N SER A 691 -13.26 0.95 -15.94
CA SER A 691 -13.03 1.06 -14.50
C SER A 691 -13.08 2.49 -14.03
N TYR A 692 -13.60 2.69 -12.83
CA TYR A 692 -13.25 3.86 -12.04
C TYR A 692 -11.84 3.66 -11.45
N GLY A 693 -11.01 4.69 -11.56
CA GLY A 693 -9.58 4.58 -11.30
C GLY A 693 -8.87 3.66 -12.29
N GLY A 694 -7.58 3.49 -12.08
CA GLY A 694 -6.73 2.75 -13.01
C GLY A 694 -5.47 2.22 -12.33
N ASN A 695 -5.63 1.58 -11.17
CA ASN A 695 -4.55 0.84 -10.53
C ASN A 695 -3.90 -0.15 -11.53
N GLN A 696 -2.57 -0.24 -11.53
CA GLN A 696 -1.82 -0.94 -12.57
C GLN A 696 -2.33 -2.35 -12.90
N TYR A 697 -2.72 -3.13 -11.88
CA TYR A 697 -3.12 -4.53 -12.03
C TYR A 697 -4.35 -4.78 -12.93
N ILE A 698 -5.16 -3.76 -13.25
CA ILE A 698 -6.30 -3.90 -14.18
C ILE A 698 -6.00 -3.42 -15.62
N LEU A 699 -4.90 -2.72 -15.87
CA LEU A 699 -4.68 -1.99 -17.13
C LEU A 699 -4.69 -2.91 -18.36
N ASN A 700 -4.11 -4.10 -18.26
CA ASN A 700 -4.04 -5.03 -19.40
C ASN A 700 -5.40 -5.45 -19.97
N ASN A 701 -6.44 -5.47 -19.15
CA ASN A 701 -7.77 -5.93 -19.56
C ASN A 701 -8.83 -4.85 -19.41
N ASN A 702 -8.42 -3.58 -19.54
CA ASN A 702 -9.29 -2.42 -19.48
C ASN A 702 -9.34 -1.68 -20.83
N ASP A 703 -10.53 -1.25 -21.23
CA ASP A 703 -10.75 -0.56 -22.50
C ASP A 703 -11.17 0.91 -22.35
N TRP A 704 -11.51 1.37 -21.14
CA TRP A 704 -11.79 2.77 -20.80
C TRP A 704 -11.60 3.06 -19.30
N LEU A 705 -10.69 3.98 -18.98
CA LEU A 705 -10.45 4.42 -17.60
C LEU A 705 -11.27 5.67 -17.27
N MET A 706 -11.99 5.65 -16.15
CA MET A 706 -12.83 6.75 -15.68
C MET A 706 -12.27 7.32 -14.37
N ASP A 707 -12.53 8.59 -14.13
CA ASP A 707 -12.10 9.30 -12.91
C ASP A 707 -10.58 9.26 -12.70
N ILE A 708 -9.83 9.42 -13.80
CA ILE A 708 -8.37 9.54 -13.72
C ILE A 708 -8.02 10.98 -13.30
N PRO A 709 -7.24 11.17 -12.22
CA PRO A 709 -6.88 12.49 -11.73
C PRO A 709 -6.00 13.24 -12.73
N MET A 710 -6.18 14.56 -12.77
CA MET A 710 -5.40 15.50 -13.56
C MET A 710 -4.64 16.52 -12.69
N SER A 711 -4.53 16.21 -11.40
CA SER A 711 -3.83 17.04 -10.43
C SER A 711 -3.25 16.18 -9.30
N ALA A 712 -2.27 16.76 -8.60
CA ALA A 712 -1.74 16.25 -7.35
C ALA A 712 -2.66 16.52 -6.14
N SER A 713 -2.28 16.01 -4.97
CA SER A 713 -2.96 16.24 -3.69
C SER A 713 -2.76 17.64 -3.11
N GLY A 714 -1.77 18.41 -3.62
CA GLY A 714 -1.53 19.79 -3.19
C GLY A 714 -0.65 19.96 -1.94
N TYR A 715 0.31 19.06 -1.72
CA TYR A 715 1.33 19.23 -0.67
C TYR A 715 2.17 20.50 -0.90
N THR A 716 2.63 21.13 0.19
CA THR A 716 3.41 22.40 0.14
C THR A 716 4.82 22.23 -0.45
N PHE A 717 5.29 21.00 -0.61
CA PHE A 717 6.53 20.66 -1.32
C PHE A 717 6.29 20.23 -2.77
N THR A 718 5.05 20.08 -3.21
CA THR A 718 4.77 19.80 -4.63
C THR A 718 4.92 21.09 -5.40
N ASP A 719 5.88 21.15 -6.33
CA ASP A 719 6.06 22.33 -7.18
C ASP A 719 5.14 22.25 -8.40
N GLU A 720 5.06 21.10 -9.06
CA GLU A 720 4.27 20.93 -10.29
C GLU A 720 3.47 19.63 -10.30
N SER A 721 2.26 19.69 -10.85
CA SER A 721 1.51 18.50 -11.29
C SER A 721 1.83 18.20 -12.74
N VAL A 722 2.23 16.98 -13.05
CA VAL A 722 2.61 16.54 -14.40
C VAL A 722 1.68 15.41 -14.87
N PRO A 723 1.43 15.25 -16.19
CA PRO A 723 0.56 14.21 -16.73
C PRO A 723 1.25 12.84 -16.79
N PHE A 724 2.00 12.43 -15.76
CA PHE A 724 2.79 11.19 -15.81
C PHE A 724 1.91 9.95 -16.05
N TYR A 725 0.80 9.82 -15.33
CA TYR A 725 -0.14 8.72 -15.52
C TYR A 725 -0.65 8.67 -16.97
N GLN A 726 -1.03 9.84 -17.50
CA GLN A 726 -1.52 10.01 -18.86
C GLN A 726 -0.45 9.67 -19.89
N MET A 727 0.79 10.10 -19.68
CA MET A 727 1.92 9.70 -20.53
C MET A 727 2.11 8.19 -20.57
N VAL A 728 1.82 7.47 -19.49
CA VAL A 728 1.92 6.00 -19.44
C VAL A 728 0.80 5.33 -20.25
N VAL A 729 -0.43 5.85 -20.24
CA VAL A 729 -1.61 5.15 -20.81
C VAL A 729 -2.12 5.71 -22.15
N HIS A 730 -1.77 6.96 -22.52
CA HIS A 730 -2.26 7.60 -23.74
C HIS A 730 -1.80 6.87 -25.00
N GLY A 731 -2.71 6.71 -25.97
CA GLY A 731 -2.52 5.89 -27.17
C GLY A 731 -2.71 4.39 -26.94
N LEU A 732 -2.85 3.95 -25.69
CA LEU A 732 -3.14 2.56 -25.30
C LEU A 732 -4.57 2.40 -24.81
N ILE A 733 -5.03 3.20 -23.85
CA ILE A 733 -6.39 3.10 -23.29
C ILE A 733 -6.99 4.51 -23.26
N PRO A 734 -8.21 4.73 -23.79
CA PRO A 734 -8.88 6.01 -23.64
C PRO A 734 -9.22 6.23 -22.16
N TYR A 735 -9.16 7.48 -21.71
CA TYR A 735 -9.46 7.82 -20.32
C TYR A 735 -10.21 9.14 -20.22
N SER A 736 -11.06 9.24 -19.22
CA SER A 736 -11.81 10.45 -18.90
C SER A 736 -11.56 10.87 -17.44
N ALA A 737 -11.57 12.17 -17.22
CA ALA A 737 -11.43 12.78 -15.91
C ALA A 737 -12.76 13.39 -15.46
N LYS A 738 -12.73 14.57 -14.83
CA LYS A 738 -13.90 15.33 -14.39
C LYS A 738 -14.82 15.68 -15.60
N PRO A 739 -16.15 15.56 -15.47
CA PRO A 739 -17.08 15.96 -16.53
C PRO A 739 -17.04 17.46 -16.84
N PHE A 740 -17.17 17.84 -18.11
CA PHE A 740 -17.13 19.23 -18.59
C PHE A 740 -18.21 20.11 -17.95
N ASN A 741 -19.41 19.57 -17.77
CA ASN A 741 -20.49 20.30 -17.11
C ASN A 741 -20.30 20.46 -15.58
N HIS A 742 -19.18 19.99 -15.03
CA HIS A 742 -18.76 20.21 -13.65
C HIS A 742 -17.59 21.20 -13.54
N PHE A 743 -17.04 21.68 -14.66
CA PHE A 743 -15.95 22.65 -14.66
C PHE A 743 -16.39 23.95 -14.00
N TYR A 744 -15.49 24.49 -13.18
CA TYR A 744 -15.63 25.81 -12.56
C TYR A 744 -15.10 26.89 -13.50
N ASP A 745 -13.89 26.69 -14.05
CA ASP A 745 -13.31 27.51 -15.12
C ASP A 745 -13.28 26.68 -16.41
N THR A 746 -14.34 26.81 -17.20
CA THR A 746 -14.55 26.01 -18.41
C THR A 746 -13.40 26.13 -19.41
N GLN A 747 -12.77 27.30 -19.54
CA GLN A 747 -11.72 27.49 -20.53
C GLN A 747 -10.41 26.85 -20.06
N LYS A 748 -9.97 27.12 -18.82
CA LYS A 748 -8.75 26.52 -18.28
C LYS A 748 -8.85 25.00 -18.11
N GLU A 749 -9.97 24.50 -17.58
CA GLU A 749 -10.15 23.05 -17.43
C GLU A 749 -10.30 22.34 -18.79
N LYS A 750 -10.83 23.01 -19.83
CA LYS A 750 -10.77 22.50 -21.21
C LYS A 750 -9.32 22.39 -21.70
N LEU A 751 -8.52 23.45 -21.56
CA LEU A 751 -7.10 23.40 -21.94
C LEU A 751 -6.35 22.31 -21.19
N GLN A 752 -6.64 22.12 -19.90
CA GLN A 752 -6.07 21.03 -19.11
C GLN A 752 -6.48 19.66 -19.65
N THR A 753 -7.75 19.49 -20.03
CA THR A 753 -8.26 18.28 -20.71
C THR A 753 -7.44 17.97 -21.97
N ILE A 754 -7.09 19.00 -22.76
CA ILE A 754 -6.27 18.88 -23.96
C ILE A 754 -4.83 18.53 -23.62
N GLU A 755 -4.20 19.25 -22.69
CA GLU A 755 -2.83 19.00 -22.21
C GLU A 755 -2.65 17.55 -21.74
N TYR A 756 -3.61 17.04 -20.97
CA TYR A 756 -3.57 15.71 -20.40
C TYR A 756 -4.13 14.64 -21.36
N GLY A 757 -4.62 15.00 -22.55
CA GLY A 757 -5.12 14.06 -23.56
C GLY A 757 -6.36 13.25 -23.13
N SER A 758 -7.20 13.81 -22.28
CA SER A 758 -8.42 13.16 -21.77
C SER A 758 -9.59 13.29 -22.75
N ILE A 759 -10.44 12.27 -22.86
CA ILE A 759 -11.61 12.31 -23.74
C ILE A 759 -12.74 13.15 -23.10
N PRO A 760 -13.54 13.89 -23.90
CA PRO A 760 -14.61 14.72 -23.35
C PRO A 760 -15.71 13.87 -22.71
N LEU A 761 -16.04 14.20 -21.46
CA LEU A 761 -17.07 13.52 -20.66
C LEU A 761 -18.14 14.51 -20.18
N PHE A 762 -19.41 14.13 -20.26
CA PHE A 762 -20.53 14.88 -19.69
C PHE A 762 -21.41 13.99 -18.81
N LYS A 763 -21.78 14.48 -17.62
CA LYS A 763 -22.67 13.77 -16.68
C LYS A 763 -24.10 14.30 -16.75
N LEU A 764 -25.02 13.44 -17.20
CA LEU A 764 -26.31 13.86 -17.73
C LEU A 764 -27.49 13.12 -17.11
N THR A 765 -28.63 13.81 -17.13
CA THR A 765 -29.97 13.22 -17.04
C THR A 765 -30.79 13.65 -18.25
N TYR A 766 -31.91 12.97 -18.53
CA TYR A 766 -32.88 13.50 -19.50
C TYR A 766 -33.86 14.47 -18.85
N ARG A 767 -34.28 14.18 -17.62
CA ARG A 767 -35.19 15.01 -16.82
C ARG A 767 -34.42 15.75 -15.71
N ASP A 768 -35.01 16.82 -15.19
CA ASP A 768 -34.45 17.53 -14.04
C ASP A 768 -34.50 16.66 -12.77
N ALA A 769 -33.38 16.62 -12.05
CA ALA A 769 -33.23 15.89 -10.79
C ALA A 769 -33.25 16.81 -9.56
N SER A 770 -33.43 18.13 -9.73
CA SER A 770 -33.42 19.12 -8.65
C SER A 770 -34.43 18.83 -7.54
N ASP A 771 -35.61 18.32 -7.90
CA ASP A 771 -36.67 18.01 -6.93
C ASP A 771 -36.38 16.72 -6.14
N LEU A 772 -35.36 15.97 -6.55
CA LEU A 772 -34.93 14.72 -5.93
C LEU A 772 -33.73 14.89 -5.01
N ARG A 773 -33.29 16.13 -4.71
CA ARG A 773 -32.13 16.43 -3.86
C ARG A 773 -32.15 15.78 -2.46
N LYS A 774 -33.31 15.35 -1.96
CA LYS A 774 -33.44 14.60 -0.70
C LYS A 774 -33.04 13.13 -0.81
N ILE A 775 -33.01 12.58 -2.02
CA ILE A 775 -32.75 11.16 -2.31
C ILE A 775 -31.65 10.97 -3.38
N TYR A 776 -31.17 12.05 -3.98
CA TYR A 776 -30.12 12.04 -4.99
C TYR A 776 -29.28 13.32 -4.90
N TYR A 777 -28.01 13.18 -4.53
CA TYR A 777 -27.17 14.31 -4.12
C TYR A 777 -26.15 14.74 -5.18
N GLU A 778 -25.95 13.95 -6.23
CA GLU A 778 -24.94 14.25 -7.24
C GLU A 778 -25.34 15.43 -8.14
N PHE A 779 -24.35 16.09 -8.72
CA PHE A 779 -24.58 17.14 -9.71
C PHE A 779 -24.74 16.53 -11.12
N THR A 780 -25.90 16.75 -11.73
CA THR A 780 -26.21 16.34 -13.11
C THR A 780 -26.84 17.50 -13.84
N THR A 781 -26.82 17.46 -15.17
CA THR A 781 -27.48 18.44 -16.01
C THR A 781 -28.40 17.74 -17.02
N PRO A 782 -29.66 18.19 -17.20
CA PRO A 782 -30.50 17.74 -18.29
C PRO A 782 -29.82 17.92 -19.65
N TYR A 783 -29.83 16.90 -20.50
CA TYR A 783 -29.15 16.91 -21.81
C TYR A 783 -29.55 18.09 -22.69
N ASP A 784 -30.83 18.45 -22.71
CA ASP A 784 -31.36 19.56 -23.51
C ASP A 784 -30.70 20.90 -23.18
N ARG A 785 -30.25 21.10 -21.93
CA ARG A 785 -29.59 22.33 -21.48
C ARG A 785 -28.14 22.46 -21.95
N VAL A 786 -27.48 21.36 -22.29
CA VAL A 786 -26.03 21.33 -22.63
C VAL A 786 -25.74 20.70 -23.99
N LYS A 787 -26.79 20.36 -24.77
CA LYS A 787 -26.67 19.73 -26.10
C LYS A 787 -25.76 20.51 -27.04
N SER A 788 -25.93 21.84 -27.13
CA SER A 788 -25.09 22.70 -27.99
C SER A 788 -23.62 22.63 -27.61
N ASP A 789 -23.34 22.64 -26.30
CA ASP A 789 -21.99 22.66 -25.77
C ASP A 789 -21.31 21.31 -26.02
N ILE A 790 -22.03 20.20 -25.81
CA ILE A 790 -21.56 18.85 -26.14
C ILE A 790 -21.14 18.75 -27.61
N ILE A 791 -22.00 19.19 -28.53
CA ILE A 791 -21.73 19.11 -29.98
C ILE A 791 -20.53 20.01 -30.34
N SER A 792 -20.48 21.23 -29.81
CA SER A 792 -19.39 22.17 -30.09
C SER A 792 -18.05 21.67 -29.58
N ILE A 793 -17.99 21.19 -28.33
CA ILE A 793 -16.78 20.68 -27.71
C ILE A 793 -16.31 19.42 -28.43
N TYR A 794 -17.22 18.50 -28.76
CA TYR A 794 -16.87 17.29 -29.49
C TYR A 794 -16.28 17.61 -30.87
N LYS A 795 -16.91 18.50 -31.65
CA LYS A 795 -16.41 18.87 -32.97
C LYS A 795 -15.01 19.51 -32.89
N GLU A 796 -14.78 20.40 -31.93
CA GLU A 796 -13.45 20.98 -31.68
C GLU A 796 -12.40 19.88 -31.39
N PHE A 797 -12.73 18.93 -30.52
CA PHE A 797 -11.83 17.85 -30.13
C PHE A 797 -11.57 16.88 -31.30
N ASP A 798 -12.60 16.46 -32.02
CA ASP A 798 -12.46 15.51 -33.12
C ASP A 798 -11.72 16.13 -34.31
N GLU A 799 -12.01 17.38 -34.67
CA GLU A 799 -11.35 18.08 -35.77
C GLU A 799 -9.86 18.34 -35.50
N ASN A 800 -9.51 18.77 -34.28
CA ASN A 800 -8.15 19.21 -33.97
C ASN A 800 -7.30 18.10 -33.33
N LEU A 801 -7.88 17.27 -32.47
CA LEU A 801 -7.12 16.39 -31.57
C LEU A 801 -7.19 14.91 -31.95
N ALA A 802 -8.09 14.49 -32.83
CA ALA A 802 -8.25 13.09 -33.18
C ALA A 802 -7.01 12.45 -33.80
N GLN A 803 -6.17 13.26 -34.45
CA GLN A 803 -4.86 12.85 -34.98
C GLN A 803 -3.89 12.34 -33.90
N PHE A 804 -4.12 12.66 -32.63
CA PHE A 804 -3.26 12.23 -31.51
C PHE A 804 -3.80 11.00 -30.79
N ALA A 805 -5.07 10.63 -30.98
CA ALA A 805 -5.79 9.66 -30.15
C ALA A 805 -5.09 8.29 -30.02
N ASP A 806 -4.39 7.85 -31.07
CA ASP A 806 -3.69 6.56 -31.11
C ASP A 806 -2.17 6.66 -30.94
N GLN A 807 -1.66 7.86 -30.66
CA GLN A 807 -0.25 8.18 -30.49
C GLN A 807 0.14 8.19 -29.02
N TYR A 808 1.41 7.90 -28.76
CA TYR A 808 1.99 8.04 -27.44
C TYR A 808 2.30 9.50 -27.15
N MET A 809 1.93 9.99 -25.96
CA MET A 809 2.50 11.22 -25.42
C MET A 809 3.96 10.92 -25.04
N VAL A 810 4.92 11.52 -25.75
CA VAL A 810 6.35 11.20 -25.61
C VAL A 810 7.14 12.30 -24.92
N ARG A 811 6.62 13.54 -24.92
CA ARG A 811 7.21 14.67 -24.23
C ARG A 811 6.12 15.57 -23.66
N HIS A 812 6.33 16.03 -22.45
CA HIS A 812 5.57 17.12 -21.85
C HIS A 812 6.57 18.08 -21.21
N GLU A 813 6.43 19.37 -21.49
CA GLU A 813 7.36 20.42 -21.09
C GLU A 813 6.60 21.64 -20.61
N ILE A 814 6.96 22.11 -19.42
CA ILE A 814 6.56 23.44 -18.93
C ILE A 814 7.64 24.39 -19.43
N ILE A 815 7.26 25.28 -20.36
CA ILE A 815 8.18 26.21 -21.01
C ILE A 815 8.35 27.48 -20.16
N ASP A 816 7.24 27.96 -19.61
CA ASP A 816 7.15 29.13 -18.73
C ASP A 816 5.89 29.00 -17.88
N ASP A 817 5.67 29.91 -16.92
CA ASP A 817 4.45 29.94 -16.12
C ASP A 817 3.21 30.01 -17.03
N GLY A 818 2.35 29.00 -16.92
CA GLY A 818 1.15 28.85 -17.75
C GLY A 818 1.40 28.53 -19.23
N VAL A 819 2.60 28.16 -19.66
CA VAL A 819 2.90 27.80 -21.06
C VAL A 819 3.48 26.40 -21.15
N VAL A 820 2.80 25.52 -21.89
CA VAL A 820 3.06 24.08 -21.88
C VAL A 820 3.13 23.54 -23.31
N VAL A 821 4.01 22.57 -23.55
CA VAL A 821 4.14 21.89 -24.84
C VAL A 821 4.06 20.38 -24.65
N VAL A 822 3.18 19.74 -25.42
CA VAL A 822 2.97 18.30 -25.42
C VAL A 822 3.33 17.74 -26.79
N THR A 823 4.31 16.85 -26.86
CA THR A 823 4.72 16.22 -28.13
C THR A 823 4.32 14.76 -28.16
N TYR A 824 3.78 14.34 -29.31
CA TYR A 824 3.33 12.97 -29.54
C TYR A 824 4.28 12.19 -30.45
N SER A 825 4.20 10.85 -30.42
CA SER A 825 5.10 9.95 -31.15
C SER A 825 5.09 10.14 -32.67
N GLY A 826 4.06 10.78 -33.24
CA GLY A 826 3.99 11.16 -34.65
C GLY A 826 4.78 12.43 -34.99
N GLY A 827 5.44 13.07 -34.02
CA GLY A 827 6.30 14.24 -34.20
C GLY A 827 5.60 15.60 -34.13
N LYS A 828 4.26 15.60 -34.01
CA LYS A 828 3.47 16.82 -33.82
C LYS A 828 3.35 17.20 -32.35
N SER A 829 3.18 18.48 -32.10
CA SER A 829 3.07 19.04 -30.75
C SER A 829 1.85 19.95 -30.59
N ILE A 830 1.30 19.96 -29.38
CA ILE A 830 0.28 20.90 -28.92
C ILE A 830 0.95 21.91 -28.00
N TYR A 831 0.87 23.19 -28.36
CA TYR A 831 1.36 24.32 -27.59
C TYR A 831 0.16 24.96 -26.90
N ILE A 832 0.22 25.14 -25.58
CA ILE A 832 -0.91 25.55 -24.74
C ILE A 832 -0.52 26.77 -23.92
N ASN A 833 -1.39 27.77 -23.88
CA ASN A 833 -1.20 28.99 -23.12
C ASN A 833 -2.39 29.24 -22.18
N TYR A 834 -2.15 29.10 -20.88
CA TYR A 834 -3.11 29.38 -19.81
C TYR A 834 -3.16 30.85 -19.41
N ASN A 835 -2.30 31.69 -19.98
CA ASN A 835 -2.21 33.10 -19.66
C ASN A 835 -3.29 33.93 -20.37
N GLN A 836 -3.59 35.08 -19.79
CA GLN A 836 -4.57 36.06 -20.32
C GLN A 836 -4.00 36.89 -21.48
N THR A 837 -2.74 36.66 -21.85
CA THR A 837 -2.04 37.35 -22.93
C THR A 837 -1.43 36.32 -23.87
N GLU A 838 -1.27 36.66 -25.15
CA GLU A 838 -0.56 35.81 -26.10
C GLU A 838 0.89 35.54 -25.66
N TYR A 839 1.43 34.40 -26.06
CA TYR A 839 2.80 34.00 -25.75
C TYR A 839 3.45 33.38 -26.99
N THR A 840 4.73 33.68 -27.23
CA THR A 840 5.48 33.16 -28.37
C THR A 840 6.58 32.20 -27.91
N VAL A 841 6.54 30.96 -28.39
CA VAL A 841 7.61 29.96 -28.21
C VAL A 841 8.31 29.78 -29.55
N GLY A 842 9.53 30.29 -29.69
CA GLY A 842 10.26 30.25 -30.98
C GLY A 842 9.52 31.04 -32.07
N ASP A 843 9.02 30.34 -33.09
CA ASP A 843 8.22 30.87 -34.19
C ASP A 843 6.70 30.62 -34.05
N VAL A 844 6.27 30.02 -32.93
CA VAL A 844 4.86 29.68 -32.67
C VAL A 844 4.23 30.74 -31.76
N ASN A 845 3.30 31.53 -32.28
CA ASN A 845 2.45 32.42 -31.48
C ASN A 845 1.21 31.67 -30.98
N ILE A 846 1.01 31.66 -29.65
CA ILE A 846 -0.10 30.97 -28.97
C ILE A 846 -1.04 32.04 -28.41
N PRO A 847 -2.31 32.12 -28.83
CA PRO A 847 -3.25 33.09 -28.29
C PRO A 847 -3.49 32.92 -26.79
N ALA A 848 -4.03 33.96 -26.16
CA ALA A 848 -4.41 33.91 -24.74
C ALA A 848 -5.49 32.85 -24.49
N LEU A 849 -5.31 32.03 -23.45
CA LEU A 849 -6.24 30.96 -23.06
C LEU A 849 -6.60 30.03 -24.23
N ASP A 850 -5.62 29.66 -25.04
CA ASP A 850 -5.81 28.87 -26.26
C ASP A 850 -4.65 27.91 -26.52
N TYR A 851 -4.74 27.13 -27.58
CA TYR A 851 -3.71 26.20 -28.03
C TYR A 851 -3.45 26.27 -29.54
N VAL A 852 -2.26 25.81 -29.94
CA VAL A 852 -1.85 25.71 -31.35
C VAL A 852 -1.19 24.36 -31.60
N ILE A 853 -1.49 23.75 -32.75
CA ILE A 853 -0.88 22.50 -33.20
C ILE A 853 0.20 22.77 -34.24
N ARG A 854 1.35 22.09 -34.12
CA ARG A 854 2.46 22.13 -35.08
C ARG A 854 2.98 20.75 -35.42
#